data_AF-A0A2U1KHR9-F1
#
_entry.id   AF-A0A2U1KHR9-F1
#
_cell.length_a   1.000
_cell.length_b   1.000
_cell.length_c   1.000
_cell.angle_alpha   90.00
_cell.angle_beta   90.00
_cell.angle_gamma   90.00
#
_symmetry.space_group_name_H-M   'P 1'
#
loop_
_entity.id
_entity.type
_entity.pdbx_description
1 polymer ?
#
loop_
_entity_poly.entity_id
_entity_poly.type
_entity_poly.pdbx_seq_one_letter_code
_entity_poly.pdbx_strand_id
1 'polypeptide(L)'
;MTLYDNICYKIADELLDSHQNTNKSFFTPNITLYVDDVQSLRQYCEHEYVTTNIVITVAMKLPVDLTSDMPGEMNQVAKLGSLAFMCTVMANLMPSLASTDNKTLLANVIGLSILVITVIINIIIQINTGVIDHFPIIRKYIHYIDCVMVMYIYLAMITLLLTITISSSLTIPTSKEILEFKYQATNKTSPTDQQQTQMSKVEKLRQDVRRFWVMAETGGPQFVMASSPLSTACGVICVVVLLMQSLLMIDILNYYHKYEDVYPYRSVYKRSILFIFVTQFIGVVMGTITPMFRCFSVLSFKLVTKWDRNHFMVFKVEKYWTQKLYEWKQNHLPILLSSRRSRNILYNLKTIVLSLCIGFQKVLVVLCKVISLIPIVVLKLVVYCLYSLKAKLFTPPIESRTGEINEYLSKYVLQIHEEMELAERTLKGISNSMNSFILKAQKEQDNGLLELLAKSTGFDGVATMALWHEVENKRKWLKNSLSKNAFEGKTATEILKWFANKAEEIVIEISKSSNGIMVEDNIPKEFIASNSMYRIAETILLRECGNSELLSKKQLFLLLNGMIADIFSACFTNIPQVIEMRSHESVIEKREASVRVAAKLLGIKVSYGIAGFRADASILQSTVFRIGILAALRSLKCNGDVIGLMITASHNKVDDNGVKIADPSGGMLSQDWEPFADQIANAQDAQSFLQLITEFVKKENIPLDGAKQAVVLLGRDTRPSGESLLRLQNNVFIALFFQYSSYVHSINIYLLFFPCVILPFTTSSSHTEVNAHVGICSIIGAVPIDMGVVTTPQLHWMVRARNKDLKASELDYFDQLSTSFRCLIDLIPNKGGDNHPIGKLVVDCSNGVGGEKLQVLKEKLNWLDIEIRNSGKEGVLNEGVGADFVQKEKVVPQGFGPLDVGVRCASLDGDADRFVYFTVISNGNNKINLEDGDKILSLFALFIKDQLNILIDDKDIYQPRVGVIQTAYANGASTKYLNQLGLEVVFTPTGVKYLHEKAEEYDIDIYFEANGHGTILFSEHFLNWLEGRKSTEKGLEKQNAAKRLWAVTKLINQAVGDALNGLLLVEAILQHMGWSVDKWNELYHDLPSRQLKVKVADRTAVVTTNAETTVEKPTDLQEAITALTVNYPQGRCFVRPSGTEDIARVYAEANIQEAADELASSVSKVVDQFLGFSSS
;
A
#
# COMPACT_ATOMS: atom_id res chain seq x y z
N MET A 1 -15.49 -12.80 7.95
CA MET A 1 -16.20 -12.90 6.65
C MET A 1 -15.51 -13.88 5.73
N THR A 2 -14.21 -13.76 5.44
CA THR A 2 -13.46 -14.71 4.59
C THR A 2 -13.55 -16.19 4.98
N LEU A 3 -13.57 -16.52 6.29
CA LEU A 3 -13.77 -17.90 6.75
C LEU A 3 -15.21 -18.40 6.50
N TYR A 4 -16.20 -17.50 6.59
CA TYR A 4 -17.61 -17.78 6.33
C TYR A 4 -17.87 -17.96 4.83
N ASP A 5 -17.25 -17.11 3.98
CA ASP A 5 -17.34 -17.22 2.53
C ASP A 5 -16.69 -18.52 2.02
N ASN A 6 -15.55 -18.92 2.59
CA ASN A 6 -14.87 -20.18 2.25
C ASN A 6 -15.66 -21.42 2.69
N ILE A 7 -16.34 -21.37 3.85
CA ILE A 7 -17.22 -22.46 4.31
C ILE A 7 -18.45 -22.54 3.41
N CYS A 8 -19.04 -21.42 3.01
CA CYS A 8 -20.20 -21.37 2.11
C CYS A 8 -19.87 -21.87 0.69
N TYR A 9 -18.68 -21.55 0.16
CA TYR A 9 -18.21 -22.06 -1.13
C TYR A 9 -18.01 -23.58 -1.10
N LYS A 10 -17.42 -24.13 -0.04
CA LYS A 10 -17.28 -25.58 0.13
C LYS A 10 -18.62 -26.31 0.22
N ILE A 11 -19.61 -25.70 0.88
CA ILE A 11 -20.97 -26.24 0.97
C ILE A 11 -21.68 -26.21 -0.39
N ALA A 12 -21.49 -25.15 -1.17
CA ALA A 12 -22.03 -25.06 -2.53
C ALA A 12 -21.43 -26.13 -3.46
N ASP A 13 -20.12 -26.37 -3.37
CA ASP A 13 -19.42 -27.43 -4.12
C ASP A 13 -19.91 -28.84 -3.72
N GLU A 14 -20.01 -29.15 -2.43
CA GLU A 14 -20.48 -30.46 -1.96
C GLU A 14 -21.95 -30.73 -2.32
N LEU A 15 -22.78 -29.69 -2.40
CA LEU A 15 -24.18 -29.80 -2.83
C LEU A 15 -24.33 -29.91 -4.36
N LEU A 16 -23.39 -29.35 -5.13
CA LEU A 16 -23.30 -29.50 -6.59
C LEU A 16 -22.81 -30.91 -6.97
N ASP A 17 -21.85 -31.47 -6.23
CA ASP A 17 -21.34 -32.83 -6.43
C ASP A 17 -22.39 -33.91 -6.11
N SER A 18 -23.26 -33.67 -5.11
CA SER A 18 -24.40 -34.56 -4.84
C SER A 18 -25.43 -34.60 -5.98
N HIS A 19 -25.44 -33.61 -6.87
CA HIS A 19 -26.44 -33.49 -7.94
C HIS A 19 -26.03 -34.22 -9.23
N GLN A 20 -24.74 -34.45 -9.47
CA GLN A 20 -24.26 -35.15 -10.66
C GLN A 20 -24.48 -36.68 -10.63
N ASN A 21 -24.86 -37.26 -9.49
CA ASN A 21 -24.98 -38.71 -9.30
C ASN A 21 -26.41 -39.28 -9.23
N THR A 22 -27.45 -38.48 -9.49
CA THR A 22 -28.85 -38.97 -9.53
C THR A 22 -29.45 -38.85 -10.93
N ASN A 23 -29.91 -40.00 -11.44
CA ASN A 23 -30.32 -40.28 -12.82
C ASN A 23 -31.16 -39.22 -13.55
N LYS A 24 -30.80 -39.05 -14.83
CA LYS A 24 -31.62 -38.46 -15.90
C LYS A 24 -32.96 -39.21 -16.04
N SER A 25 -34.07 -38.58 -15.68
CA SER A 25 -35.32 -38.56 -16.47
C SER A 25 -36.44 -37.93 -15.62
N PHE A 26 -37.28 -37.13 -16.29
CA PHE A 26 -38.44 -36.39 -15.77
C PHE A 26 -38.17 -35.05 -15.06
N PHE A 27 -38.08 -33.97 -15.85
CA PHE A 27 -38.50 -32.64 -15.39
C PHE A 27 -39.29 -31.90 -16.47
N THR A 28 -40.42 -31.35 -16.02
CA THR A 28 -41.36 -30.45 -16.69
C THR A 28 -40.78 -29.03 -16.90
N PRO A 29 -41.30 -28.21 -17.83
CA PRO A 29 -40.61 -27.02 -18.38
C PRO A 29 -40.55 -25.75 -17.52
N ASN A 30 -40.94 -25.76 -16.24
CA ASN A 30 -41.12 -24.51 -15.46
C ASN A 30 -39.91 -24.08 -14.61
N ILE A 31 -38.79 -24.82 -14.64
CA ILE A 31 -37.56 -24.46 -13.89
C ILE A 31 -36.52 -23.77 -14.79
N THR A 32 -36.61 -23.93 -16.12
CA THR A 32 -35.66 -23.33 -17.07
C THR A 32 -35.78 -21.81 -17.14
N LEU A 33 -36.97 -21.25 -16.87
CA LEU A 33 -37.18 -19.80 -16.81
C LEU A 33 -36.48 -19.11 -15.62
N TYR A 34 -36.11 -19.86 -14.57
CA TYR A 34 -35.47 -19.30 -13.36
C TYR A 34 -33.93 -19.29 -13.45
N VAL A 35 -33.34 -20.03 -14.40
CA VAL A 35 -31.88 -20.14 -14.58
C VAL A 35 -31.38 -19.14 -15.63
N ASP A 36 -32.20 -18.84 -16.65
CA ASP A 36 -31.84 -17.86 -17.69
C ASP A 36 -31.97 -16.40 -17.21
N ASP A 37 -32.86 -16.12 -16.25
CA ASP A 37 -32.95 -14.81 -15.57
C ASP A 37 -31.74 -14.53 -14.66
N VAL A 38 -31.08 -15.58 -14.15
CA VAL A 38 -29.87 -15.47 -13.30
C VAL A 38 -28.61 -15.17 -14.14
N GLN A 39 -28.57 -15.59 -15.41
CA GLN A 39 -27.47 -15.24 -16.31
C GLN A 39 -27.58 -13.81 -16.85
N SER A 40 -28.80 -13.30 -17.05
CA SER A 40 -29.03 -11.92 -17.50
C SER A 40 -28.86 -10.89 -16.37
N LEU A 41 -29.12 -11.25 -15.10
CA LEU A 41 -28.82 -10.44 -13.91
C LEU A 41 -27.32 -10.37 -13.57
N ARG A 42 -26.49 -11.25 -14.14
CA ARG A 42 -25.03 -11.31 -13.91
C ARG A 42 -24.27 -10.12 -14.52
N GLN A 43 -24.90 -9.34 -15.40
CA GLN A 43 -24.24 -8.33 -16.21
C GLN A 43 -24.37 -6.89 -15.68
N TYR A 44 -25.06 -6.65 -14.55
CA TYR A 44 -25.46 -5.29 -14.15
C TYR A 44 -25.30 -4.87 -12.66
N CYS A 45 -24.73 -5.65 -11.73
CA CYS A 45 -24.76 -5.26 -10.29
C CYS A 45 -23.45 -5.54 -9.51
N GLU A 46 -23.09 -4.58 -8.65
CA GLU A 46 -21.88 -4.55 -7.80
C GLU A 46 -21.82 -5.67 -6.73
N HIS A 47 -20.60 -6.05 -6.37
CA HIS A 47 -20.15 -7.38 -5.96
C HIS A 47 -20.50 -7.90 -4.53
N GLU A 48 -21.20 -7.17 -3.65
CA GLU A 48 -21.47 -7.65 -2.26
C GLU A 48 -22.86 -8.29 -2.06
N TYR A 49 -23.86 -7.93 -2.87
CA TYR A 49 -25.24 -8.43 -2.69
C TYR A 49 -25.45 -9.84 -3.27
N VAL A 50 -24.65 -10.24 -4.27
CA VAL A 50 -24.75 -11.53 -4.96
C VAL A 50 -24.37 -12.70 -4.05
N THR A 51 -23.29 -12.57 -3.27
CA THR A 51 -22.82 -13.61 -2.35
C THR A 51 -23.85 -13.91 -1.26
N THR A 52 -24.50 -12.86 -0.74
CA THR A 52 -25.53 -12.98 0.30
C THR A 52 -26.78 -13.69 -0.23
N ASN A 53 -27.23 -13.38 -1.45
CA ASN A 53 -28.41 -14.02 -2.05
C ASN A 53 -28.18 -15.51 -2.39
N ILE A 54 -26.97 -15.88 -2.81
CA ILE A 54 -26.61 -17.29 -3.06
C ILE A 54 -26.62 -18.08 -1.76
N VAL A 55 -26.01 -17.54 -0.69
CA VAL A 55 -25.99 -18.20 0.63
C VAL A 55 -27.40 -18.34 1.22
N ILE A 56 -28.25 -17.33 1.06
CA ILE A 56 -29.67 -17.40 1.46
C ILE A 56 -30.39 -18.48 0.65
N THR A 57 -30.20 -18.54 -0.66
CA THR A 57 -30.84 -19.53 -1.53
C THR A 57 -30.45 -20.95 -1.15
N VAL A 58 -29.17 -21.19 -0.86
CA VAL A 58 -28.65 -22.50 -0.42
C VAL A 58 -29.18 -22.87 0.97
N ALA A 59 -29.17 -21.94 1.93
CA ALA A 59 -29.64 -22.19 3.30
C ALA A 59 -31.18 -22.37 3.40
N MET A 60 -31.93 -21.79 2.46
CA MET A 60 -33.40 -21.89 2.38
C MET A 60 -33.88 -23.08 1.54
N LYS A 61 -32.98 -23.89 0.97
CA LYS A 61 -33.34 -25.06 0.14
C LYS A 61 -34.22 -26.07 0.89
N LEU A 62 -33.95 -26.32 2.18
CA LEU A 62 -34.69 -27.31 2.98
C LEU A 62 -36.14 -26.90 3.32
N PRO A 63 -36.42 -25.64 3.71
CA PRO A 63 -37.79 -25.12 3.83
C PRO A 63 -38.58 -25.06 2.52
N VAL A 64 -37.91 -24.84 1.38
CA VAL A 64 -38.55 -24.58 0.07
C VAL A 64 -38.78 -25.87 -0.73
N ASP A 65 -38.10 -26.97 -0.41
CA ASP A 65 -38.29 -28.27 -1.07
C ASP A 65 -39.61 -28.95 -0.64
N LEU A 66 -40.61 -28.89 -1.53
CA LEU A 66 -41.91 -29.54 -1.39
C LEU A 66 -41.95 -30.95 -2.01
N THR A 67 -40.87 -31.38 -2.67
CA THR A 67 -40.87 -32.56 -3.54
C THR A 67 -40.23 -33.81 -2.91
N SER A 68 -39.34 -33.62 -1.94
CA SER A 68 -38.63 -34.72 -1.27
C SER A 68 -39.28 -35.12 0.05
N ASP A 69 -39.61 -36.41 0.22
CA ASP A 69 -40.04 -36.95 1.53
C ASP A 69 -38.89 -36.89 2.54
N MET A 70 -39.08 -36.13 3.62
CA MET A 70 -38.06 -35.89 4.66
C MET A 70 -38.57 -36.21 6.09
N PRO A 71 -39.04 -37.45 6.39
CA PRO A 71 -39.74 -37.77 7.65
C PRO A 71 -38.81 -37.87 8.89
N GLY A 72 -37.49 -37.94 8.72
CA GLY A 72 -36.57 -38.07 9.87
C GLY A 72 -36.55 -36.85 10.80
N GLU A 73 -36.52 -37.09 12.13
CA GLU A 73 -36.46 -36.03 13.18
C GLU A 73 -35.33 -35.02 12.89
N MET A 74 -34.14 -35.47 12.50
CA MET A 74 -33.01 -34.59 12.15
C MET A 74 -33.28 -33.69 10.93
N ASN A 75 -34.11 -34.10 9.96
CA ASN A 75 -34.48 -33.25 8.84
C ASN A 75 -35.40 -32.12 9.30
N GLN A 76 -36.33 -32.42 10.22
CA GLN A 76 -37.26 -31.44 10.78
C GLN A 76 -36.53 -30.41 11.64
N VAL A 77 -35.52 -30.84 12.40
CA VAL A 77 -34.62 -29.93 13.13
C VAL A 77 -33.77 -29.07 12.18
N ALA A 78 -33.24 -29.62 11.08
CA ALA A 78 -32.52 -28.82 10.10
C ALA A 78 -33.42 -27.75 9.44
N LYS A 79 -34.72 -28.04 9.23
CA LYS A 79 -35.71 -27.03 8.81
C LYS A 79 -35.89 -25.93 9.87
N LEU A 80 -35.89 -26.28 11.17
CA LEU A 80 -35.95 -25.29 12.27
C LEU A 80 -34.70 -24.39 12.25
N GLY A 81 -33.53 -24.98 12.04
CA GLY A 81 -32.27 -24.27 11.89
C GLY A 81 -32.27 -23.29 10.71
N SER A 82 -32.85 -23.67 9.56
CA SER A 82 -33.04 -22.76 8.42
C SER A 82 -33.93 -21.56 8.78
N LEU A 83 -35.06 -21.76 9.49
CA LEU A 83 -35.94 -20.65 9.88
C LEU A 83 -35.27 -19.71 10.89
N ALA A 84 -34.56 -20.25 11.87
CA ALA A 84 -33.78 -19.46 12.83
C ALA A 84 -32.69 -18.62 12.12
N PHE A 85 -32.00 -19.23 11.15
CA PHE A 85 -31.01 -18.55 10.33
C PHE A 85 -31.64 -17.40 9.53
N MET A 86 -32.81 -17.60 8.92
CA MET A 86 -33.53 -16.56 8.18
C MET A 86 -33.86 -15.33 9.05
N CYS A 87 -34.28 -15.53 10.30
CA CYS A 87 -34.52 -14.42 11.25
C CYS A 87 -33.28 -13.54 11.42
N THR A 88 -32.11 -14.16 11.61
CA THR A 88 -30.84 -13.42 11.80
C THR A 88 -30.38 -12.71 10.54
N VAL A 89 -30.62 -13.30 9.36
CA VAL A 89 -30.33 -12.68 8.06
C VAL A 89 -31.18 -11.44 7.86
N MET A 90 -32.50 -11.52 8.09
CA MET A 90 -33.42 -10.37 7.92
C MET A 90 -33.06 -9.20 8.83
N ALA A 91 -32.68 -9.47 10.09
CA ALA A 91 -32.25 -8.43 11.03
C ALA A 91 -30.94 -7.74 10.60
N ASN A 92 -30.04 -8.45 9.91
CA ASN A 92 -28.79 -7.88 9.42
C ASN A 92 -28.96 -7.09 8.11
N LEU A 93 -29.86 -7.52 7.23
CA LEU A 93 -30.17 -6.83 5.96
C LEU A 93 -30.85 -5.46 6.18
N MET A 94 -31.55 -5.27 7.29
CA MET A 94 -32.37 -4.06 7.45
C MET A 94 -31.57 -2.73 7.41
N PRO A 95 -30.43 -2.57 8.10
CA PRO A 95 -29.63 -1.34 7.96
C PRO A 95 -28.93 -1.20 6.61
N SER A 96 -28.56 -2.29 5.93
CA SER A 96 -27.92 -2.21 4.60
C SER A 96 -28.89 -1.75 3.51
N LEU A 97 -30.19 -2.04 3.66
CA LEU A 97 -31.22 -1.48 2.78
C LEU A 97 -31.21 0.06 2.79
N ALA A 98 -30.83 0.69 3.90
CA ALA A 98 -30.81 2.15 4.02
C ALA A 98 -29.78 2.85 3.13
N SER A 99 -28.68 2.18 2.75
CA SER A 99 -27.67 2.76 1.84
C SER A 99 -28.03 2.64 0.37
N THR A 100 -29.12 1.94 0.02
CA THR A 100 -29.55 1.81 -1.39
C THR A 100 -30.41 3.00 -1.80
N ASP A 101 -30.39 3.39 -3.08
CA ASP A 101 -31.28 4.44 -3.60
C ASP A 101 -32.75 4.00 -3.48
N ASN A 102 -33.68 4.96 -3.55
CA ASN A 102 -35.10 4.68 -3.29
C ASN A 102 -35.74 3.66 -4.25
N LYS A 103 -35.27 3.54 -5.50
CA LYS A 103 -35.81 2.56 -6.46
C LYS A 103 -35.28 1.16 -6.15
N THR A 104 -33.98 1.05 -5.90
CA THR A 104 -33.33 -0.22 -5.54
C THR A 104 -33.82 -0.72 -4.18
N LEU A 105 -34.01 0.18 -3.21
CA LEU A 105 -34.63 -0.13 -1.92
C LEU A 105 -36.00 -0.81 -2.11
N LEU A 106 -36.85 -0.24 -2.96
CA LEU A 106 -38.18 -0.78 -3.23
C LEU A 106 -38.09 -2.17 -3.91
N ALA A 107 -37.24 -2.32 -4.92
CA ALA A 107 -37.03 -3.59 -5.61
C ALA A 107 -36.52 -4.69 -4.66
N ASN A 108 -35.54 -4.37 -3.83
CA ASN A 108 -34.96 -5.29 -2.84
C ASN A 108 -35.99 -5.71 -1.78
N VAL A 109 -36.80 -4.78 -1.29
CA VAL A 109 -37.86 -5.07 -0.31
C VAL A 109 -38.96 -5.93 -0.93
N ILE A 110 -39.34 -5.68 -2.19
CA ILE A 110 -40.30 -6.52 -2.92
C ILE A 110 -39.75 -7.94 -3.10
N GLY A 111 -38.50 -8.07 -3.56
CA GLY A 111 -37.85 -9.38 -3.74
C GLY A 111 -37.75 -10.16 -2.43
N LEU A 112 -37.30 -9.51 -1.35
CA LEU A 112 -37.25 -10.12 -0.01
C LEU A 112 -38.64 -10.51 0.49
N SER A 113 -39.67 -9.68 0.23
CA SER A 113 -41.05 -9.98 0.64
C SER A 113 -41.59 -11.21 -0.09
N ILE A 114 -41.36 -11.33 -1.40
CA ILE A 114 -41.77 -12.50 -2.19
C ILE A 114 -41.11 -13.77 -1.64
N LEU A 115 -39.80 -13.73 -1.38
CA LEU A 115 -39.06 -14.87 -0.83
C LEU A 115 -39.62 -15.30 0.54
N VAL A 116 -39.76 -14.36 1.47
CA VAL A 116 -40.22 -14.65 2.84
C VAL A 116 -41.67 -15.16 2.84
N ILE A 117 -42.56 -14.55 2.05
CA ILE A 117 -43.95 -15.00 1.92
C ILE A 117 -43.99 -16.43 1.35
N THR A 118 -43.16 -16.73 0.35
CA THR A 118 -43.07 -18.06 -0.25
C THR A 118 -42.61 -19.09 0.79
N VAL A 119 -41.60 -18.78 1.59
CA VAL A 119 -41.12 -19.66 2.68
C VAL A 119 -42.23 -19.90 3.71
N ILE A 120 -42.94 -18.86 4.13
CA ILE A 120 -44.04 -18.97 5.10
C ILE A 120 -45.14 -19.88 4.57
N ILE A 121 -45.61 -19.65 3.33
CA ILE A 121 -46.67 -20.46 2.71
C ILE A 121 -46.23 -21.91 2.59
N ASN A 122 -45.00 -22.17 2.14
CA ASN A 122 -44.48 -23.53 1.96
C ASN A 122 -44.41 -24.30 3.29
N ILE A 123 -43.96 -23.66 4.37
CA ILE A 123 -43.94 -24.29 5.70
C ILE A 123 -45.36 -24.54 6.22
N ILE A 124 -46.28 -23.59 6.04
CA ILE A 124 -47.70 -23.79 6.42
C ILE A 124 -48.31 -24.98 5.67
N ILE A 125 -48.03 -25.10 4.37
CA ILE A 125 -48.45 -26.26 3.58
C ILE A 125 -47.86 -27.54 4.16
N GLN A 126 -46.55 -27.59 4.44
CA GLN A 126 -45.88 -28.78 4.99
C GLN A 126 -46.40 -29.20 6.37
N ILE A 127 -46.78 -28.24 7.23
CA ILE A 127 -47.42 -28.53 8.52
C ILE A 127 -48.82 -29.13 8.29
N ASN A 128 -49.63 -28.52 7.42
CA ASN A 128 -51.00 -28.94 7.17
C ASN A 128 -51.11 -30.27 6.39
N THR A 129 -50.13 -30.59 5.54
CA THR A 129 -50.08 -31.85 4.80
C THR A 129 -49.51 -33.01 5.63
N GLY A 130 -49.07 -32.74 6.87
CA GLY A 130 -48.47 -33.76 7.75
C GLY A 130 -47.06 -34.19 7.34
N VAL A 131 -46.37 -33.39 6.51
CA VAL A 131 -44.97 -33.62 6.13
C VAL A 131 -44.02 -33.26 7.29
N ILE A 132 -44.47 -32.41 8.22
CA ILE A 132 -43.79 -32.09 9.48
C ILE A 132 -44.55 -32.78 10.62
N ASP A 133 -43.88 -33.73 11.28
CA ASP A 133 -44.47 -34.50 12.38
C ASP A 133 -44.40 -33.74 13.72
N HIS A 134 -45.36 -34.04 14.60
CA HIS A 134 -45.38 -33.51 15.97
C HIS A 134 -44.48 -34.39 16.85
N PHE A 135 -43.24 -33.96 17.10
CA PHE A 135 -42.35 -34.59 18.08
C PHE A 135 -41.89 -33.61 19.16
N PRO A 136 -41.70 -34.07 20.41
CA PRO A 136 -41.27 -33.22 21.52
C PRO A 136 -39.78 -32.87 21.41
N ILE A 137 -39.46 -31.58 21.47
CA ILE A 137 -38.09 -31.06 21.34
C ILE A 137 -37.29 -31.17 22.65
N ILE A 138 -37.93 -31.22 23.81
CA ILE A 138 -37.25 -31.30 25.11
C ILE A 138 -37.75 -32.54 25.85
N ARG A 139 -37.09 -33.69 25.63
CA ARG A 139 -37.55 -34.98 26.20
C ARG A 139 -37.48 -35.06 27.73
N LYS A 140 -36.89 -34.09 28.43
CA LYS A 140 -36.57 -34.21 29.87
C LYS A 140 -37.33 -33.28 30.84
N TYR A 141 -37.87 -32.14 30.41
CA TYR A 141 -38.43 -31.16 31.37
C TYR A 141 -39.70 -30.40 30.95
N ILE A 142 -40.10 -30.37 29.66
CA ILE A 142 -41.29 -29.63 29.20
C ILE A 142 -42.05 -30.46 28.15
N HIS A 143 -43.07 -31.22 28.58
CA HIS A 143 -43.89 -32.07 27.71
C HIS A 143 -44.82 -31.31 26.74
N TYR A 144 -44.86 -29.97 26.79
CA TYR A 144 -45.84 -29.12 26.08
C TYR A 144 -45.27 -28.37 24.85
N ILE A 145 -43.97 -28.47 24.58
CA ILE A 145 -43.31 -27.77 23.45
C ILE A 145 -42.92 -28.79 22.38
N ASP A 146 -43.70 -28.83 21.29
CA ASP A 146 -43.42 -29.66 20.12
C ASP A 146 -42.76 -28.86 18.98
N CYS A 147 -42.22 -29.57 17.99
CA CYS A 147 -41.56 -29.00 16.82
C CYS A 147 -42.45 -28.03 16.04
N VAL A 148 -43.74 -28.33 15.93
CA VAL A 148 -44.72 -27.53 15.21
C VAL A 148 -44.97 -26.19 15.92
N MET A 149 -45.04 -26.18 17.25
CA MET A 149 -45.17 -24.94 18.03
C MET A 149 -43.96 -24.02 17.85
N VAL A 150 -42.74 -24.58 17.87
CA VAL A 150 -41.51 -23.80 17.62
C VAL A 150 -41.48 -23.25 16.19
N MET A 151 -41.92 -24.04 15.21
CA MET A 151 -42.09 -23.58 13.82
C MET A 151 -43.04 -22.39 13.72
N TYR A 152 -44.20 -22.45 14.38
CA TYR A 152 -45.16 -21.34 14.40
C TYR A 152 -44.58 -20.08 15.08
N ILE A 153 -43.78 -20.24 16.14
CA ILE A 153 -43.08 -19.12 16.78
C ILE A 153 -42.08 -18.47 15.81
N TYR A 154 -41.27 -19.26 15.11
CA TYR A 154 -40.35 -18.71 14.11
C TYR A 154 -41.07 -18.06 12.93
N LEU A 155 -42.17 -18.63 12.43
CA LEU A 155 -42.99 -18.00 11.40
C LEU A 155 -43.56 -16.65 11.86
N ALA A 156 -44.01 -16.54 13.12
CA ALA A 156 -44.48 -15.29 13.68
C ALA A 156 -43.35 -14.24 13.79
N MET A 157 -42.15 -14.66 14.21
CA MET A 157 -40.97 -13.78 14.26
C MET A 157 -40.52 -13.32 12.88
N ILE A 158 -40.47 -14.21 11.88
CA ILE A 158 -40.14 -13.87 10.48
C ILE A 158 -41.17 -12.89 9.91
N THR A 159 -42.46 -13.11 10.18
CA THR A 159 -43.53 -12.20 9.74
C THR A 159 -43.38 -10.82 10.40
N LEU A 160 -43.08 -10.77 11.70
CA LEU A 160 -42.83 -9.52 12.41
C LEU A 160 -41.59 -8.79 11.84
N LEU A 161 -40.49 -9.49 11.60
CA LEU A 161 -39.27 -8.94 10.98
C LEU A 161 -39.53 -8.43 9.55
N LEU A 162 -40.36 -9.12 8.77
CA LEU A 162 -40.77 -8.65 7.43
C LEU A 162 -41.56 -7.35 7.55
N THR A 163 -42.50 -7.30 8.48
CA THR A 163 -43.33 -6.12 8.74
C THR A 163 -42.46 -4.93 9.16
N ILE A 164 -41.47 -5.15 10.03
CA ILE A 164 -40.49 -4.14 10.46
C ILE A 164 -39.65 -3.66 9.28
N THR A 165 -39.23 -4.56 8.39
CA THR A 165 -38.45 -4.23 7.19
C THR A 165 -39.24 -3.37 6.21
N ILE A 166 -40.50 -3.74 5.93
CA ILE A 166 -41.42 -2.94 5.10
C ILE A 166 -41.65 -1.57 5.73
N SER A 167 -41.93 -1.54 7.03
CA SER A 167 -42.12 -0.29 7.79
C SER A 167 -40.91 0.63 7.72
N SER A 168 -39.71 0.07 7.83
CA SER A 168 -38.43 0.80 7.72
C SER A 168 -38.24 1.38 6.32
N SER A 169 -38.56 0.62 5.27
CA SER A 169 -38.43 1.09 3.88
C SER A 169 -39.33 2.28 3.54
N LEU A 170 -40.50 2.39 4.19
CA LEU A 170 -41.41 3.52 4.01
C LEU A 170 -40.86 4.81 4.61
N THR A 171 -39.94 4.70 5.58
CA THR A 171 -39.42 5.84 6.35
C THR A 171 -38.01 6.27 5.95
N ILE A 172 -37.23 5.38 5.35
CA ILE A 172 -35.88 5.66 4.86
C ILE A 172 -35.88 6.87 3.89
N PRO A 173 -36.77 7.00 2.89
CA PRO A 173 -36.75 8.13 1.96
C PRO A 173 -36.94 9.48 2.66
N THR A 174 -37.93 9.60 3.55
CA THR A 174 -38.17 10.83 4.32
C THR A 174 -37.03 11.12 5.30
N SER A 175 -36.42 10.08 5.87
CA SER A 175 -35.26 10.22 6.75
C SER A 175 -34.06 10.80 5.99
N LYS A 176 -33.81 10.33 4.76
CA LYS A 176 -32.78 10.88 3.86
C LYS A 176 -33.04 12.36 3.53
N GLU A 177 -34.28 12.73 3.20
CA GLU A 177 -34.66 14.13 2.92
C GLU A 177 -34.41 15.05 4.13
N ILE A 178 -34.74 14.59 5.35
CA ILE A 178 -34.49 15.36 6.60
C ILE A 178 -33.00 15.50 6.87
N LEU A 179 -32.23 14.43 6.71
CA LEU A 179 -30.77 14.44 6.91
C LEU A 179 -30.08 15.33 5.89
N GLU A 180 -30.56 15.34 4.65
CA GLU A 180 -30.07 16.22 3.58
C GLU A 180 -30.30 17.70 3.91
N PHE A 181 -31.52 18.04 4.35
CA PHE A 181 -31.82 19.40 4.80
C PHE A 181 -30.93 19.83 5.97
N LYS A 182 -30.72 18.94 6.96
CA LYS A 182 -29.85 19.21 8.12
C LYS A 182 -28.37 19.32 7.73
N TYR A 183 -27.89 18.49 6.81
CA TYR A 183 -26.54 18.57 6.24
C TYR A 183 -26.32 19.95 5.60
N GLN A 184 -27.26 20.40 4.76
CA GLN A 184 -27.19 21.71 4.10
C GLN A 184 -27.25 22.89 5.09
N ALA A 185 -28.11 22.82 6.12
CA ALA A 185 -28.20 23.84 7.15
C ALA A 185 -26.92 23.94 8.01
N THR A 186 -26.36 22.78 8.38
CA THR A 186 -25.11 22.66 9.16
C THR A 186 -23.88 23.04 8.32
N ASN A 187 -23.93 22.85 7.00
CA ASN A 187 -22.88 23.31 6.10
C ASN A 187 -22.87 24.83 5.95
N LYS A 188 -24.06 25.47 5.92
CA LYS A 188 -24.23 26.94 5.81
C LYS A 188 -23.85 27.71 7.09
N THR A 189 -23.86 27.07 8.25
CA THR A 189 -23.42 27.65 9.53
C THR A 189 -21.90 27.52 9.65
N SER A 190 -21.16 28.33 8.88
CA SER A 190 -19.70 28.40 8.99
C SER A 190 -19.29 29.07 10.31
N PRO A 191 -18.26 28.57 11.03
CA PRO A 191 -17.74 29.27 12.20
C PRO A 191 -17.21 30.65 11.78
N THR A 192 -17.46 31.64 12.64
CA THR A 192 -17.00 33.02 12.48
C THR A 192 -15.47 33.06 12.43
N ASP A 193 -14.89 33.79 11.47
CA ASP A 193 -13.47 33.87 11.10
C ASP A 193 -12.44 34.17 12.23
N GLN A 194 -12.87 34.39 13.48
CA GLN A 194 -12.03 34.93 14.54
C GLN A 194 -11.13 33.90 15.26
N GLN A 195 -11.40 32.58 15.16
CA GLN A 195 -10.50 31.53 15.68
C GLN A 195 -9.59 30.89 14.61
N GLN A 196 -9.83 31.15 13.32
CA GLN A 196 -9.18 30.44 12.20
C GLN A 196 -7.92 31.14 11.66
N THR A 197 -7.58 32.33 12.13
CA THR A 197 -6.55 33.19 11.53
C THR A 197 -5.09 32.76 11.80
N GLN A 198 -4.86 31.70 12.60
CA GLN A 198 -3.51 31.18 12.96
C GLN A 198 -3.23 29.75 12.47
N MET A 199 -4.14 29.11 11.73
CA MET A 199 -4.01 27.70 11.34
C MET A 199 -3.44 27.49 9.93
N SER A 200 -2.60 26.47 9.75
CA SER A 200 -2.07 26.09 8.43
C SER A 200 -3.18 25.53 7.51
N LYS A 201 -3.02 25.64 6.19
CA LYS A 201 -3.99 25.12 5.21
C LYS A 201 -4.24 23.61 5.35
N VAL A 202 -3.22 22.83 5.73
CA VAL A 202 -3.33 21.38 5.93
C VAL A 202 -4.05 21.06 7.24
N GLU A 203 -3.83 21.82 8.31
CA GLU A 203 -4.59 21.62 9.56
C GLU A 203 -6.05 22.05 9.39
N LYS A 204 -6.31 23.07 8.57
CA LYS A 204 -7.66 23.42 8.11
C LYS A 204 -8.30 22.28 7.32
N LEU A 205 -7.60 21.75 6.31
CA LEU A 205 -8.07 20.63 5.49
C LEU A 205 -8.31 19.35 6.33
N ARG A 206 -7.45 19.09 7.33
CA ARG A 206 -7.61 17.99 8.29
C ARG A 206 -8.82 18.21 9.19
N GLN A 207 -9.06 19.43 9.66
CA GLN A 207 -10.27 19.77 10.43
C GLN A 207 -11.53 19.66 9.57
N ASP A 208 -11.49 20.07 8.31
CA ASP A 208 -12.59 19.96 7.36
C ASP A 208 -12.91 18.49 7.09
N VAL A 209 -11.91 17.66 6.77
CA VAL A 209 -12.11 16.21 6.58
C VAL A 209 -12.67 15.56 7.86
N ARG A 210 -12.23 15.97 9.05
CA ARG A 210 -12.79 15.49 10.33
C ARG A 210 -14.25 15.93 10.53
N ARG A 211 -14.58 17.17 10.20
CA ARG A 211 -15.96 17.68 10.24
C ARG A 211 -16.87 16.90 9.29
N PHE A 212 -16.47 16.76 8.03
CA PHE A 212 -17.24 16.05 7.03
C PHE A 212 -17.36 14.55 7.34
N TRP A 213 -16.37 13.96 7.99
CA TRP A 213 -16.46 12.59 8.50
C TRP A 213 -17.53 12.44 9.58
N VAL A 214 -17.54 13.33 10.58
CA VAL A 214 -18.57 13.31 11.62
C VAL A 214 -19.96 13.50 10.99
N MET A 215 -20.11 14.41 10.03
CA MET A 215 -21.37 14.62 9.31
C MET A 215 -21.77 13.41 8.44
N ALA A 216 -20.81 12.76 7.77
CA ALA A 216 -21.06 11.60 6.91
C ALA A 216 -21.46 10.36 7.71
N GLU A 217 -20.75 10.06 8.81
CA GLU A 217 -21.03 8.91 9.68
C GLU A 217 -22.35 9.10 10.44
N THR A 218 -22.55 10.26 11.09
CA THR A 218 -23.78 10.52 11.87
C THR A 218 -25.00 10.76 10.98
N GLY A 219 -24.79 11.34 9.79
CA GLY A 219 -25.81 11.55 8.77
C GLY A 219 -26.06 10.35 7.87
N GLY A 220 -25.32 9.25 8.03
CA GLY A 220 -25.44 8.04 7.23
C GLY A 220 -26.81 7.37 7.44
N PRO A 221 -27.58 7.08 6.37
CA PRO A 221 -28.87 6.41 6.48
C PRO A 221 -28.76 5.05 7.20
N GLN A 222 -27.65 4.32 7.01
CA GLN A 222 -27.38 3.07 7.72
C GLN A 222 -27.20 3.29 9.23
N PHE A 223 -26.44 4.31 9.64
CA PHE A 223 -26.20 4.64 11.04
C PHE A 223 -27.51 5.03 11.75
N VAL A 224 -28.31 5.87 11.09
CA VAL A 224 -29.62 6.30 11.58
C VAL A 224 -30.59 5.13 11.71
N MET A 225 -30.62 4.23 10.72
CA MET A 225 -31.47 3.03 10.78
C MET A 225 -30.97 2.04 11.84
N ALA A 226 -29.66 1.83 11.96
CA ALA A 226 -29.06 0.98 12.98
C ALA A 226 -29.37 1.47 14.41
N SER A 227 -29.44 2.80 14.58
CA SER A 227 -29.76 3.48 15.85
C SER A 227 -31.26 3.63 16.10
N SER A 228 -32.12 3.10 15.22
CA SER A 228 -33.57 3.24 15.34
C SER A 228 -34.18 2.22 16.34
N PRO A 229 -35.36 2.53 16.91
CA PRO A 229 -36.11 1.55 17.72
C PRO A 229 -36.49 0.27 16.95
N LEU A 230 -36.70 0.36 15.63
CA LEU A 230 -37.00 -0.82 14.80
C LEU A 230 -35.79 -1.78 14.74
N SER A 231 -34.57 -1.24 14.61
CA SER A 231 -33.32 -2.02 14.62
C SER A 231 -33.04 -2.68 15.97
N THR A 232 -33.30 -1.94 17.05
CA THR A 232 -33.17 -2.48 18.41
C THR A 232 -34.18 -3.61 18.66
N ALA A 233 -35.43 -3.47 18.19
CA ALA A 233 -36.43 -4.53 18.26
C ALA A 233 -36.01 -5.78 17.47
N CYS A 234 -35.45 -5.63 16.27
CA CYS A 234 -34.89 -6.75 15.51
C CYS A 234 -33.78 -7.49 16.27
N GLY A 235 -32.88 -6.76 16.93
CA GLY A 235 -31.82 -7.40 17.73
C GLY A 235 -32.34 -8.15 18.95
N VAL A 236 -33.39 -7.65 19.62
CA VAL A 236 -34.07 -8.39 20.70
C VAL A 236 -34.69 -9.69 20.17
N ILE A 237 -35.33 -9.66 18.99
CA ILE A 237 -35.87 -10.86 18.34
C ILE A 237 -34.75 -11.87 18.06
N CYS A 238 -33.59 -11.43 17.53
CA CYS A 238 -32.45 -12.32 17.28
C CYS A 238 -31.90 -12.97 18.54
N VAL A 239 -31.85 -12.25 19.67
CA VAL A 239 -31.43 -12.84 20.96
C VAL A 239 -32.39 -13.95 21.39
N VAL A 240 -33.71 -13.77 21.22
CA VAL A 240 -34.70 -14.82 21.52
C VAL A 240 -34.51 -16.03 20.59
N VAL A 241 -34.28 -15.81 19.29
CA VAL A 241 -34.00 -16.87 18.32
C VAL A 241 -32.73 -17.65 18.69
N LEU A 242 -31.65 -16.96 19.05
CA LEU A 242 -30.39 -17.59 19.48
C LEU A 242 -30.59 -18.44 20.74
N LEU A 243 -31.36 -17.97 21.72
CA LEU A 243 -31.66 -18.72 22.94
C LEU A 243 -32.45 -20.00 22.62
N MET A 244 -33.50 -19.90 21.80
CA MET A 244 -34.30 -21.06 21.37
C MET A 244 -33.45 -22.08 20.60
N GLN A 245 -32.61 -21.62 19.67
CA GLN A 245 -31.74 -22.49 18.88
C GLN A 245 -30.62 -23.14 19.72
N SER A 246 -30.08 -22.43 20.71
CA SER A 246 -29.06 -22.97 21.62
C SER A 246 -29.61 -24.11 22.48
N LEU A 247 -30.86 -23.98 22.94
CA LEU A 247 -31.55 -25.06 23.68
C LEU A 247 -31.74 -26.31 22.81
N LEU A 248 -32.10 -26.12 21.53
CA LEU A 248 -32.24 -27.21 20.56
C LEU A 248 -30.91 -27.92 20.27
N MET A 249 -29.82 -27.17 20.12
CA MET A 249 -28.47 -27.72 19.93
C MET A 249 -28.02 -28.57 21.13
N ILE A 250 -28.28 -28.09 22.35
CA ILE A 250 -27.91 -28.81 23.58
C ILE A 250 -28.67 -30.14 23.68
N ASP A 251 -29.96 -30.18 23.35
CA ASP A 251 -30.74 -31.41 23.38
C ASP A 251 -30.24 -32.45 22.37
N ILE A 252 -29.88 -32.01 21.15
CA ILE A 252 -29.35 -32.88 20.10
C ILE A 252 -27.97 -33.42 20.44
N LEU A 253 -27.06 -32.60 20.98
CA LEU A 253 -25.74 -33.06 21.42
C LEU A 253 -25.86 -34.09 22.55
N ASN A 254 -26.78 -33.88 23.49
CA ASN A 254 -27.06 -34.83 24.58
C ASN A 254 -27.69 -36.14 24.07
N TYR A 255 -28.52 -36.06 23.03
CA TYR A 255 -29.12 -37.23 22.38
C TYR A 255 -28.08 -38.06 21.62
N TYR A 256 -27.21 -37.41 20.84
CA TYR A 256 -26.13 -38.06 20.09
C TYR A 256 -25.13 -38.77 20.98
N HIS A 257 -24.72 -38.16 22.10
CA HIS A 257 -23.78 -38.79 23.03
C HIS A 257 -24.36 -40.06 23.70
N LYS A 258 -25.70 -40.23 23.70
CA LYS A 258 -26.38 -41.30 24.45
C LYS A 258 -26.84 -42.49 23.58
N TYR A 259 -26.99 -42.32 22.26
CA TYR A 259 -27.62 -43.31 21.37
C TYR A 259 -26.86 -43.48 20.04
N GLU A 260 -25.54 -43.69 20.10
CA GLU A 260 -24.68 -43.80 18.92
C GLU A 260 -25.00 -45.01 18.00
N ASP A 261 -25.77 -46.01 18.47
CA ASP A 261 -25.86 -47.34 17.83
C ASP A 261 -27.25 -47.84 17.34
N VAL A 262 -28.35 -47.06 17.32
CA VAL A 262 -29.70 -47.67 17.14
C VAL A 262 -30.61 -47.15 16.01
N TYR A 263 -30.31 -46.10 15.23
CA TYR A 263 -31.20 -45.72 14.11
C TYR A 263 -30.46 -45.26 12.83
N PRO A 264 -30.70 -45.90 11.67
CA PRO A 264 -30.07 -45.50 10.41
C PRO A 264 -30.73 -44.23 9.84
N TYR A 265 -29.91 -43.31 9.34
CA TYR A 265 -30.32 -42.05 8.72
C TYR A 265 -31.37 -42.26 7.60
N ARG A 266 -32.65 -42.07 7.93
CA ARG A 266 -33.76 -42.03 6.95
C ARG A 266 -33.83 -40.64 6.28
N SER A 267 -32.72 -40.20 5.69
CA SER A 267 -32.60 -38.93 4.97
C SER A 267 -31.83 -39.13 3.67
N VAL A 268 -32.31 -38.53 2.58
CA VAL A 268 -31.59 -38.45 1.30
C VAL A 268 -30.20 -37.84 1.49
N TYR A 269 -30.03 -36.97 2.50
CA TYR A 269 -28.80 -36.25 2.81
C TYR A 269 -27.88 -36.97 3.84
N LYS A 270 -28.23 -38.16 4.34
CA LYS A 270 -27.41 -39.01 5.25
C LYS A 270 -26.71 -38.20 6.37
N ARG A 271 -25.37 -38.31 6.54
CA ARG A 271 -24.59 -37.60 7.58
C ARG A 271 -24.51 -36.08 7.32
N SER A 272 -24.75 -35.63 6.10
CA SER A 272 -24.66 -34.21 5.73
C SER A 272 -25.73 -33.35 6.42
N ILE A 273 -26.86 -33.93 6.87
CA ILE A 273 -27.91 -33.17 7.56
C ILE A 273 -27.45 -32.61 8.91
N LEU A 274 -26.61 -33.35 9.65
CA LEU A 274 -26.03 -32.89 10.91
C LEU A 274 -25.03 -31.74 10.65
N PHE A 275 -24.24 -31.86 9.59
CA PHE A 275 -23.30 -30.81 9.19
C PHE A 275 -24.02 -29.53 8.77
N ILE A 276 -25.12 -29.65 8.02
CA ILE A 276 -25.99 -28.52 7.65
C ILE A 276 -26.53 -27.84 8.91
N PHE A 277 -27.04 -28.61 9.88
CA PHE A 277 -27.59 -28.06 11.11
C PHE A 277 -26.55 -27.34 12.00
N VAL A 278 -25.36 -27.92 12.17
CA VAL A 278 -24.26 -27.28 12.91
C VAL A 278 -23.82 -25.98 12.22
N THR A 279 -23.73 -25.98 10.89
CA THR A 279 -23.37 -24.78 10.12
C THR A 279 -24.43 -23.69 10.28
N GLN A 280 -25.72 -24.04 10.23
CA GLN A 280 -26.82 -23.09 10.46
C GLN A 280 -26.75 -22.49 11.88
N PHE A 281 -26.43 -23.29 12.89
CA PHE A 281 -26.25 -22.78 14.26
C PHE A 281 -25.10 -21.79 14.37
N ILE A 282 -23.94 -22.10 13.78
CA ILE A 282 -22.81 -21.15 13.69
C ILE A 282 -23.26 -19.87 12.98
N GLY A 283 -24.02 -20.00 11.89
CA GLY A 283 -24.63 -18.88 11.18
C GLY A 283 -25.55 -18.02 12.06
N VAL A 284 -26.40 -18.64 12.89
CA VAL A 284 -27.30 -17.93 13.83
C VAL A 284 -26.50 -17.22 14.93
N VAL A 285 -25.47 -17.85 15.49
CA VAL A 285 -24.57 -17.24 16.49
C VAL A 285 -23.92 -16.00 15.89
N MET A 286 -23.25 -16.15 14.74
CA MET A 286 -22.57 -15.04 14.05
C MET A 286 -23.55 -13.95 13.61
N GLY A 287 -24.73 -14.33 13.11
CA GLY A 287 -25.79 -13.42 12.68
C GLY A 287 -26.46 -12.66 13.83
N THR A 288 -26.34 -13.11 15.08
CA THR A 288 -26.94 -12.43 16.24
C THR A 288 -26.00 -11.38 16.86
N ILE A 289 -24.69 -11.50 16.66
CA ILE A 289 -23.69 -10.58 17.23
C ILE A 289 -23.95 -9.13 16.82
N THR A 290 -24.08 -8.86 15.52
CA THR A 290 -24.24 -7.49 14.99
C THR A 290 -25.56 -6.84 15.46
N PRO A 291 -26.74 -7.48 15.35
CA PRO A 291 -27.99 -6.94 15.90
C PRO A 291 -27.95 -6.76 17.42
N MET A 292 -27.27 -7.65 18.15
CA MET A 292 -27.09 -7.51 19.61
C MET A 292 -26.30 -6.26 19.96
N PHE A 293 -25.17 -5.97 19.27
CA PHE A 293 -24.44 -4.72 19.46
C PHE A 293 -25.26 -3.48 19.08
N ARG A 294 -26.11 -3.58 18.04
CA ARG A 294 -27.06 -2.50 17.69
C ARG A 294 -28.08 -2.25 18.79
N CYS A 295 -28.51 -3.24 19.57
CA CYS A 295 -29.40 -3.01 20.72
C CYS A 295 -28.77 -2.10 21.80
N PHE A 296 -27.43 -2.10 21.90
CA PHE A 296 -26.71 -1.22 22.82
C PHE A 296 -26.42 0.16 22.19
N SER A 297 -26.64 0.36 20.89
CA SER A 297 -26.46 1.67 20.24
C SER A 297 -27.41 2.74 20.76
N VAL A 298 -28.61 2.38 21.23
CA VAL A 298 -29.55 3.34 21.84
C VAL A 298 -28.99 3.96 23.14
N LEU A 299 -28.05 3.27 23.81
CA LEU A 299 -27.34 3.77 24.99
C LEU A 299 -26.22 4.76 24.63
N SER A 300 -25.87 4.87 23.35
CA SER A 300 -24.93 5.88 22.85
C SER A 300 -25.53 7.29 22.82
N PHE A 301 -26.78 7.46 23.20
CA PHE A 301 -27.42 8.76 23.37
C PHE A 301 -27.61 9.05 24.87
N LYS A 302 -27.65 10.32 25.28
CA LYS A 302 -27.80 10.76 26.70
C LYS A 302 -29.13 10.35 27.37
N LEU A 303 -29.92 9.46 26.76
CA LEU A 303 -31.21 8.96 27.25
C LEU A 303 -31.12 8.28 28.63
N VAL A 304 -29.97 7.68 28.99
CA VAL A 304 -29.81 6.92 30.23
C VAL A 304 -29.83 7.82 31.48
N THR A 305 -29.35 9.08 31.40
CA THR A 305 -29.20 9.97 32.57
C THR A 305 -30.40 10.88 32.83
N LYS A 306 -31.31 11.06 31.86
CA LYS A 306 -32.51 11.91 31.96
C LYS A 306 -33.84 11.13 32.08
N TRP A 307 -33.77 9.81 32.25
CA TRP A 307 -34.90 8.88 32.12
C TRP A 307 -36.10 9.16 33.05
N ASP A 308 -35.92 9.85 34.18
CA ASP A 308 -36.96 10.01 35.20
C ASP A 308 -38.15 10.93 34.81
N ARG A 309 -38.13 11.60 33.65
CA ARG A 309 -39.20 12.55 33.27
C ARG A 309 -39.98 12.25 31.97
N ASN A 310 -39.57 11.27 31.15
CA ASN A 310 -40.06 11.13 29.76
C ASN A 310 -40.84 9.83 29.42
N HIS A 311 -41.58 9.23 30.37
CA HIS A 311 -42.36 8.02 30.12
C HIS A 311 -43.39 8.12 28.97
N PHE A 312 -43.85 9.34 28.64
CA PHE A 312 -44.83 9.57 27.56
C PHE A 312 -44.23 9.62 26.15
N MET A 313 -42.89 9.72 25.99
CA MET A 313 -42.26 9.84 24.66
C MET A 313 -42.25 8.53 23.87
N VAL A 314 -42.37 7.37 24.55
CA VAL A 314 -42.42 6.04 23.91
C VAL A 314 -43.67 5.88 23.03
N PHE A 315 -44.78 6.54 23.38
CA PHE A 315 -46.04 6.49 22.65
C PHE A 315 -46.17 7.58 21.58
N LYS A 316 -45.26 8.56 21.55
CA LYS A 316 -45.24 9.62 20.53
C LYS A 316 -44.62 9.06 19.26
N VAL A 317 -45.36 9.14 18.14
CA VAL A 317 -44.86 8.77 16.81
C VAL A 317 -44.48 10.05 16.07
N GLU A 318 -43.21 10.21 15.74
CA GLU A 318 -42.69 11.36 14.99
C GLU A 318 -43.28 11.41 13.57
N LYS A 319 -43.48 12.62 13.05
CA LYS A 319 -44.18 12.85 11.77
C LYS A 319 -43.52 12.09 10.61
N TYR A 320 -42.18 12.02 10.60
CA TYR A 320 -41.42 11.38 9.53
C TYR A 320 -41.76 9.89 9.34
N TRP A 321 -42.21 9.19 10.39
CA TRP A 321 -42.62 7.77 10.29
C TRP A 321 -43.84 7.54 9.38
N THR A 322 -44.67 8.58 9.18
CA THR A 322 -45.95 8.48 8.45
C THR A 322 -46.06 9.43 7.27
N GLN A 323 -45.06 10.29 7.08
CA GLN A 323 -45.05 11.38 6.11
C GLN A 323 -45.25 10.88 4.67
N LYS A 324 -44.50 9.86 4.23
CA LYS A 324 -44.62 9.30 2.88
C LYS A 324 -46.00 8.73 2.56
N LEU A 325 -46.61 8.07 3.53
CA LEU A 325 -47.98 7.54 3.39
C LEU A 325 -49.01 8.67 3.29
N TYR A 326 -48.77 9.79 3.98
CA TYR A 326 -49.62 10.99 3.89
C TYR A 326 -49.48 11.66 2.52
N GLU A 327 -48.26 11.76 1.98
CA GLU A 327 -47.99 12.25 0.62
C GLU A 327 -48.66 11.37 -0.44
N TRP A 328 -48.53 10.04 -0.34
CA TRP A 328 -49.20 9.12 -1.25
C TRP A 328 -50.72 9.24 -1.19
N LYS A 329 -51.27 9.51 0.00
CA LYS A 329 -52.71 9.74 0.19
C LYS A 329 -53.16 11.04 -0.49
N GLN A 330 -52.31 12.06 -0.51
CA GLN A 330 -52.59 13.36 -1.13
C GLN A 330 -52.33 13.41 -2.65
N ASN A 331 -51.43 12.56 -3.19
CA ASN A 331 -51.10 12.57 -4.62
C ASN A 331 -52.28 12.17 -5.52
N HIS A 332 -52.55 12.98 -6.55
CA HIS A 332 -53.54 12.70 -7.60
C HIS A 332 -52.98 11.65 -8.59
N LEU A 333 -53.77 10.62 -8.92
CA LEU A 333 -53.35 9.59 -9.88
C LEU A 333 -53.40 10.11 -11.33
N PRO A 334 -52.33 9.98 -12.12
CA PRO A 334 -52.35 10.20 -13.55
C PRO A 334 -52.81 8.90 -14.24
N ILE A 335 -54.10 8.57 -14.18
CA ILE A 335 -54.65 7.45 -14.96
C ILE A 335 -55.71 7.97 -15.93
N LEU A 336 -55.49 7.73 -17.23
CA LEU A 336 -56.49 7.88 -18.31
C LEU A 336 -57.52 6.73 -18.22
N LEU A 337 -58.48 6.85 -17.30
CA LEU A 337 -59.67 5.99 -17.25
C LEU A 337 -60.87 6.74 -17.85
N SER A 338 -61.61 6.10 -18.76
CA SER A 338 -62.69 6.74 -19.53
C SER A 338 -63.98 7.05 -18.74
N SER A 339 -64.07 6.63 -17.46
CA SER A 339 -65.31 6.71 -16.65
C SER A 339 -65.11 7.46 -15.32
N ARG A 340 -65.97 8.46 -15.07
CA ARG A 340 -65.98 9.27 -13.83
C ARG A 340 -66.32 8.44 -12.57
N ARG A 341 -67.06 7.34 -12.73
CA ARG A 341 -67.56 6.50 -11.62
C ARG A 341 -66.47 5.55 -11.11
N SER A 342 -65.68 4.94 -12.00
CA SER A 342 -64.55 4.08 -11.63
C SER A 342 -63.41 4.86 -10.98
N ARG A 343 -63.16 6.10 -11.44
CA ARG A 343 -62.16 6.99 -10.83
C ARG A 343 -62.49 7.34 -9.37
N ASN A 344 -63.76 7.58 -9.06
CA ASN A 344 -64.19 7.93 -7.70
C ASN A 344 -64.11 6.73 -6.74
N ILE A 345 -64.44 5.52 -7.21
CA ILE A 345 -64.31 4.28 -6.44
C ILE A 345 -62.83 3.99 -6.13
N LEU A 346 -61.95 4.09 -7.13
CA LEU A 346 -60.52 3.85 -6.96
C LEU A 346 -59.88 4.88 -6.00
N TYR A 347 -60.29 6.15 -6.08
CA TYR A 347 -59.82 7.20 -5.17
C TYR A 347 -60.27 6.96 -3.72
N ASN A 348 -61.53 6.58 -3.50
CA ASN A 348 -62.04 6.24 -2.17
C ASN A 348 -61.35 5.00 -1.60
N LEU A 349 -61.17 3.95 -2.41
CA LEU A 349 -60.47 2.73 -2.01
C LEU A 349 -59.00 3.01 -1.64
N LYS A 350 -58.27 3.78 -2.47
CA LYS A 350 -56.90 4.25 -2.15
C LYS A 350 -56.85 4.99 -0.81
N THR A 351 -57.80 5.89 -0.58
CA THR A 351 -57.84 6.73 0.64
C THR A 351 -58.09 5.89 1.89
N ILE A 352 -58.97 4.89 1.80
CA ILE A 352 -59.23 3.94 2.89
C ILE A 352 -57.99 3.09 3.18
N VAL A 353 -57.40 2.47 2.15
CA VAL A 353 -56.21 1.61 2.27
C VAL A 353 -55.05 2.37 2.89
N LEU A 354 -54.73 3.56 2.39
CA LEU A 354 -53.63 4.37 2.93
C LEU A 354 -53.91 4.87 4.36
N SER A 355 -55.17 5.12 4.74
CA SER A 355 -55.51 5.48 6.11
C SER A 355 -55.31 4.32 7.09
N LEU A 356 -55.62 3.09 6.67
CA LEU A 356 -55.32 1.88 7.44
C LEU A 356 -53.80 1.67 7.56
N CYS A 357 -53.04 1.84 6.47
CA CYS A 357 -51.59 1.74 6.50
C CYS A 357 -50.93 2.76 7.44
N ILE A 358 -51.44 4.01 7.49
CA ILE A 358 -50.96 5.03 8.44
C ILE A 358 -51.22 4.61 9.88
N GLY A 359 -52.42 4.08 10.18
CA GLY A 359 -52.75 3.55 11.50
C GLY A 359 -51.82 2.40 11.91
N PHE A 360 -51.63 1.45 11.01
CA PHE A 360 -50.76 0.29 11.21
C PHE A 360 -49.29 0.69 11.46
N GLN A 361 -48.76 1.61 10.65
CA GLN A 361 -47.40 2.14 10.80
C GLN A 361 -47.18 2.77 12.19
N LYS A 362 -48.16 3.51 12.71
CA LYS A 362 -48.08 4.10 14.06
C LYS A 362 -48.04 3.03 15.14
N VAL A 363 -48.94 2.03 15.07
CA VAL A 363 -49.00 0.94 16.05
C VAL A 363 -47.69 0.15 16.07
N LEU A 364 -47.15 -0.17 14.89
CA LEU A 364 -45.91 -0.93 14.76
C LEU A 364 -44.70 -0.18 15.33
N VAL A 365 -44.57 1.13 15.07
CA VAL A 365 -43.48 1.95 15.61
C VAL A 365 -43.55 2.01 17.14
N VAL A 366 -44.75 2.18 17.71
CA VAL A 366 -44.95 2.16 19.17
C VAL A 366 -44.57 0.79 19.75
N LEU A 367 -45.00 -0.30 19.11
CA LEU A 367 -44.64 -1.65 19.53
C LEU A 367 -43.11 -1.87 19.53
N CYS A 368 -42.43 -1.44 18.47
CA CYS A 368 -40.97 -1.53 18.39
C CYS A 368 -40.26 -0.65 19.43
N LYS A 369 -40.77 0.56 19.70
CA LYS A 369 -40.26 1.43 20.77
C LYS A 369 -40.38 0.77 22.15
N VAL A 370 -41.48 0.07 22.43
CA VAL A 370 -41.68 -0.68 23.68
C VAL A 370 -40.71 -1.86 23.78
N ILE A 371 -40.55 -2.65 22.71
CA ILE A 371 -39.57 -3.77 22.68
C ILE A 371 -38.14 -3.25 22.89
N SER A 372 -37.82 -2.08 22.35
CA SER A 372 -36.50 -1.44 22.49
C SER A 372 -36.16 -1.02 23.92
N LEU A 373 -37.12 -1.03 24.86
CA LEU A 373 -36.87 -0.76 26.27
C LEU A 373 -36.22 -1.95 26.99
N ILE A 374 -36.39 -3.18 26.47
CA ILE A 374 -35.94 -4.41 27.12
C ILE A 374 -34.42 -4.36 27.41
N PRO A 375 -33.52 -4.01 26.47
CA PRO A 375 -32.09 -3.92 26.74
C PRO A 375 -31.74 -2.87 27.82
N ILE A 376 -32.48 -1.76 27.88
CA ILE A 376 -32.26 -0.69 28.88
C ILE A 376 -32.65 -1.16 30.28
N VAL A 377 -33.78 -1.87 30.39
CA VAL A 377 -34.24 -2.47 31.65
C VAL A 377 -33.28 -3.57 32.13
N VAL A 378 -32.84 -4.44 31.21
CA VAL A 378 -31.84 -5.48 31.50
C VAL A 378 -30.52 -4.85 31.95
N LEU A 379 -30.05 -3.79 31.29
CA LEU A 379 -28.84 -3.08 31.71
C LEU A 379 -28.99 -2.44 33.09
N LYS A 380 -30.13 -1.80 33.40
CA LYS A 380 -30.40 -1.28 34.74
C LYS A 380 -30.42 -2.38 35.79
N LEU A 381 -31.03 -3.53 35.50
CA LEU A 381 -31.01 -4.70 36.39
C LEU A 381 -29.59 -5.23 36.57
N VAL A 382 -28.80 -5.34 35.51
CA VAL A 382 -27.39 -5.76 35.58
C VAL A 382 -26.55 -4.75 36.35
N VAL A 383 -26.70 -3.44 36.10
CA VAL A 383 -26.01 -2.38 36.84
C VAL A 383 -26.45 -2.34 38.31
N TYR A 384 -27.72 -2.59 38.60
CA TYR A 384 -28.25 -2.70 39.97
C TYR A 384 -27.71 -3.94 40.70
N CYS A 385 -27.63 -5.09 40.02
CA CYS A 385 -27.02 -6.32 40.54
C CYS A 385 -25.49 -6.17 40.71
N LEU A 386 -24.82 -5.44 39.81
CA LEU A 386 -23.39 -5.14 39.86
C LEU A 386 -23.07 -3.97 40.79
N TYR A 387 -24.06 -3.21 41.26
CA TYR A 387 -23.90 -2.12 42.24
C TYR A 387 -23.36 -2.65 43.59
N SER A 388 -23.54 -3.94 43.85
CA SER A 388 -22.93 -4.66 44.99
C SER A 388 -21.42 -4.87 44.85
N LEU A 389 -20.83 -4.72 43.65
CA LEU A 389 -19.39 -4.76 43.40
C LEU A 389 -18.89 -3.35 43.05
N LYS A 390 -18.55 -2.54 44.05
CA LYS A 390 -18.15 -1.14 43.80
C LYS A 390 -16.78 -1.03 43.12
N ALA A 391 -16.78 -0.19 42.08
CA ALA A 391 -15.78 0.85 41.76
C ALA A 391 -14.36 0.42 41.38
N LYS A 392 -14.17 -0.02 40.13
CA LYS A 392 -12.90 0.17 39.38
C LYS A 392 -13.05 0.32 37.86
N LEU A 393 -14.22 0.04 37.27
CA LEU A 393 -14.43 0.11 35.82
C LEU A 393 -14.97 1.45 35.27
N PHE A 394 -15.35 2.40 36.13
CA PHE A 394 -16.08 3.62 35.71
C PHE A 394 -15.52 4.94 36.28
N THR A 395 -14.22 5.02 36.52
CA THR A 395 -13.54 6.32 36.68
C THR A 395 -12.82 6.67 35.38
N PRO A 396 -13.28 7.68 34.62
CA PRO A 396 -12.54 8.14 33.45
C PRO A 396 -11.24 8.80 33.91
N PRO A 397 -10.11 8.61 33.20
CA PRO A 397 -8.90 9.35 33.49
C PRO A 397 -9.15 10.82 33.16
N ILE A 398 -8.74 11.69 34.08
CA ILE A 398 -8.64 13.12 33.87
C ILE A 398 -7.43 13.32 32.95
N GLU A 399 -7.62 13.82 31.72
CA GLU A 399 -6.57 14.59 31.04
C GLU A 399 -7.03 15.35 29.78
N SER A 400 -6.23 16.38 29.50
CA SER A 400 -6.49 17.64 28.82
C SER A 400 -6.44 17.61 27.27
N ARG A 401 -6.71 18.78 26.65
CA ARG A 401 -6.76 19.11 25.19
C ARG A 401 -7.80 18.40 24.30
N THR A 402 -8.20 17.17 24.60
CA THR A 402 -9.20 16.45 23.76
C THR A 402 -10.65 16.89 24.00
N GLY A 403 -10.95 17.55 25.13
CA GLY A 403 -12.27 18.09 25.44
C GLY A 403 -12.72 19.21 24.49
N GLU A 404 -11.82 20.13 24.14
CA GLU A 404 -12.13 21.25 23.23
C GLU A 404 -12.46 20.79 21.80
N ILE A 405 -11.74 19.78 21.29
CA ILE A 405 -11.98 19.24 19.94
C ILE A 405 -13.33 18.53 19.86
N ASN A 406 -13.72 17.78 20.90
CA ASN A 406 -15.01 17.08 20.93
C ASN A 406 -16.19 18.05 21.08
N GLU A 407 -16.02 19.14 21.84
CA GLU A 407 -17.02 20.19 21.96
C GLU A 407 -17.25 20.93 20.62
N TYR A 408 -16.17 21.18 19.85
CA TYR A 408 -16.27 21.71 18.49
C TYR A 408 -16.98 20.74 17.53
N LEU A 409 -16.59 19.46 17.52
CA LEU A 409 -17.16 18.45 16.62
C LEU A 409 -18.63 18.13 16.94
N SER A 410 -19.08 18.34 18.18
CA SER A 410 -20.47 18.09 18.60
C SER A 410 -21.50 18.88 17.78
N LYS A 411 -21.12 20.06 17.28
CA LYS A 411 -21.97 20.95 16.46
C LYS A 411 -22.22 20.43 15.05
N TYR A 412 -21.44 19.45 14.61
CA TYR A 412 -21.50 18.85 13.27
C TYR A 412 -22.14 17.45 13.27
N VAL A 413 -22.71 17.02 14.39
CA VAL A 413 -23.44 15.76 14.51
C VAL A 413 -24.84 15.93 13.88
N LEU A 414 -25.13 15.14 12.85
CA LEU A 414 -26.44 15.14 12.18
C LEU A 414 -27.37 14.12 12.83
N GLN A 415 -28.52 14.59 13.33
CA GLN A 415 -29.51 13.74 13.99
C GLN A 415 -30.92 14.07 13.52
N ILE A 416 -31.76 13.05 13.35
CA ILE A 416 -33.17 13.24 13.01
C ILE A 416 -33.97 13.81 14.20
N HIS A 417 -33.67 13.38 15.42
CA HIS A 417 -34.37 13.79 16.65
C HIS A 417 -33.63 14.95 17.34
N GLU A 418 -34.29 16.11 17.46
CA GLU A 418 -33.69 17.32 18.06
C GLU A 418 -33.46 17.21 19.58
N GLU A 419 -34.07 16.24 20.25
CA GLU A 419 -34.00 16.08 21.71
C GLU A 419 -32.96 15.02 22.17
N MET A 420 -32.27 14.33 21.25
CA MET A 420 -31.38 13.19 21.55
C MET A 420 -29.90 13.50 21.36
N GLU A 421 -29.22 14.06 22.36
CA GLU A 421 -27.78 14.33 22.25
C GLU A 421 -26.91 13.05 22.22
N LEU A 422 -25.95 12.98 21.29
CA LEU A 422 -25.00 11.86 21.19
C LEU A 422 -24.06 11.85 22.40
N ALA A 423 -23.75 10.67 22.94
CA ALA A 423 -22.81 10.52 24.04
C ALA A 423 -21.40 10.86 23.58
N GLU A 424 -20.69 11.62 24.41
CA GLU A 424 -19.31 12.08 24.15
C GLU A 424 -18.35 10.92 23.84
N ARG A 425 -18.53 9.78 24.51
CA ARG A 425 -17.75 8.56 24.28
C ARG A 425 -17.90 8.02 22.85
N THR A 426 -19.10 8.11 22.28
CA THR A 426 -19.40 7.65 20.92
C THR A 426 -18.86 8.63 19.87
N LEU A 427 -19.00 9.93 20.12
CA LEU A 427 -18.40 10.96 19.28
C LEU A 427 -16.86 10.84 19.24
N LYS A 428 -16.23 10.58 20.39
CA LYS A 428 -14.79 10.28 20.49
C LYS A 428 -14.42 9.03 19.70
N GLY A 429 -15.24 7.98 19.74
CA GLY A 429 -15.07 6.78 18.93
C GLY A 429 -15.10 7.06 17.42
N ILE A 430 -16.07 7.84 16.95
CA ILE A 430 -16.20 8.26 15.54
C ILE A 430 -15.02 9.14 15.10
N SER A 431 -14.57 10.06 15.96
CA SER A 431 -13.39 10.88 15.69
C SER A 431 -12.10 10.05 15.62
N ASN A 432 -11.95 9.07 16.53
CA ASN A 432 -10.79 8.20 16.57
C ASN A 432 -10.75 7.20 15.40
N SER A 433 -11.90 6.76 14.88
CA SER A 433 -11.93 5.87 13.70
C SER A 433 -11.32 6.53 12.47
N MET A 434 -11.49 7.85 12.30
CA MET A 434 -10.82 8.63 11.25
C MET A 434 -9.29 8.59 11.41
N ASN A 435 -8.76 8.76 12.62
CA ASN A 435 -7.31 8.64 12.84
C ASN A 435 -6.81 7.24 12.47
N SER A 436 -7.57 6.19 12.81
CA SER A 436 -7.26 4.82 12.39
C SER A 436 -7.29 4.66 10.87
N PHE A 437 -8.20 5.32 10.15
CA PHE A 437 -8.25 5.26 8.69
C PHE A 437 -7.07 5.98 8.03
N ILE A 438 -6.69 7.14 8.55
CA ILE A 438 -5.49 7.87 8.08
C ILE A 438 -4.23 7.03 8.32
N LEU A 439 -4.11 6.42 9.50
CA LEU A 439 -2.99 5.52 9.85
C LEU A 439 -3.00 4.25 9.00
N LYS A 440 -4.18 3.69 8.70
CA LYS A 440 -4.31 2.50 7.84
C LYS A 440 -3.99 2.83 6.37
N ALA A 441 -4.36 4.02 5.91
CA ALA A 441 -4.01 4.53 4.58
C ALA A 441 -2.49 4.68 4.40
N GLN A 442 -1.81 5.13 5.46
CA GLN A 442 -0.35 5.19 5.53
C GLN A 442 0.30 3.80 5.46
N LYS A 443 -0.41 2.75 5.89
CA LYS A 443 0.10 1.37 6.00
C LYS A 443 -0.22 0.47 4.79
N GLU A 444 -1.27 0.73 4.02
CA GLU A 444 -1.72 -0.08 2.87
C GLU A 444 -1.13 0.38 1.50
N GLN A 445 0.05 1.01 1.54
CA GLN A 445 0.60 1.81 0.44
C GLN A 445 1.04 1.04 -0.83
N ASP A 446 0.95 -0.29 -0.86
CA ASP A 446 1.45 -1.10 -1.98
C ASP A 446 0.45 -1.36 -3.12
N ASN A 447 -0.86 -1.14 -2.95
CA ASN A 447 -1.85 -1.38 -4.03
C ASN A 447 -3.12 -0.50 -3.96
N GLY A 448 -3.35 0.18 -2.83
CA GLY A 448 -4.64 0.82 -2.54
C GLY A 448 -4.96 2.07 -3.37
N LEU A 449 -3.95 2.82 -3.84
CA LEU A 449 -4.15 4.04 -4.63
C LEU A 449 -4.61 3.72 -6.06
N LEU A 450 -4.00 2.71 -6.68
CA LEU A 450 -4.35 2.22 -8.02
C LEU A 450 -5.76 1.61 -8.04
N GLU A 451 -6.11 0.84 -7.00
CA GLU A 451 -7.44 0.27 -6.85
C GLU A 451 -8.52 1.34 -6.55
N LEU A 452 -8.17 2.42 -5.84
CA LEU A 452 -9.07 3.55 -5.56
C LEU A 452 -9.35 4.40 -6.80
N LEU A 453 -8.32 4.67 -7.62
CA LEU A 453 -8.46 5.39 -8.88
C LEU A 453 -9.27 4.55 -9.90
N ALA A 454 -9.13 3.23 -9.86
CA ALA A 454 -9.93 2.30 -10.66
C ALA A 454 -11.41 2.20 -10.21
N LYS A 455 -11.71 2.37 -8.92
CA LYS A 455 -13.06 2.28 -8.33
C LYS A 455 -13.80 3.63 -8.21
N SER A 456 -13.16 4.75 -8.54
CA SER A 456 -13.75 6.09 -8.50
C SER A 456 -14.72 6.32 -9.68
N THR A 457 -16.02 6.36 -9.42
CA THR A 457 -17.07 6.68 -10.41
C THR A 457 -17.38 8.18 -10.56
N GLY A 458 -16.74 9.05 -9.77
CA GLY A 458 -16.98 10.51 -9.73
C GLY A 458 -15.85 11.36 -10.32
N PHE A 459 -14.86 10.72 -10.92
CA PHE A 459 -13.90 11.34 -11.82
C PHE A 459 -13.86 10.42 -13.03
N ASP A 460 -13.90 10.96 -14.25
CA ASP A 460 -13.57 10.23 -15.47
C ASP A 460 -12.08 9.79 -15.53
N GLY A 461 -11.47 9.55 -14.36
CA GLY A 461 -10.09 9.14 -14.08
C GLY A 461 -9.64 7.86 -14.79
N VAL A 462 -10.58 6.94 -15.02
CA VAL A 462 -10.30 5.70 -15.75
C VAL A 462 -10.13 5.97 -17.25
N ALA A 463 -10.83 6.97 -17.80
CA ALA A 463 -10.61 7.41 -19.17
C ALA A 463 -9.24 8.06 -19.30
N THR A 464 -8.88 8.88 -18.32
CA THR A 464 -7.64 9.67 -18.32
C THR A 464 -6.40 8.77 -18.26
N MET A 465 -6.35 7.71 -17.43
CA MET A 465 -5.19 6.78 -17.42
C MET A 465 -5.09 5.93 -18.71
N ALA A 466 -6.21 5.48 -19.26
CA ALA A 466 -6.23 4.71 -20.51
C ALA A 466 -5.88 5.57 -21.73
N LEU A 467 -6.37 6.82 -21.76
CA LEU A 467 -6.02 7.83 -22.76
C LEU A 467 -4.58 8.30 -22.59
N TRP A 468 -4.06 8.40 -21.35
CA TRP A 468 -2.66 8.70 -21.06
C TRP A 468 -1.75 7.57 -21.56
N HIS A 469 -2.08 6.32 -21.25
CA HIS A 469 -1.37 5.17 -21.81
C HIS A 469 -1.48 5.12 -23.34
N GLU A 470 -2.61 5.55 -23.92
CA GLU A 470 -2.79 5.64 -25.36
C GLU A 470 -1.92 6.75 -26.00
N VAL A 471 -1.86 7.93 -25.38
CA VAL A 471 -1.09 9.10 -25.84
C VAL A 471 0.41 8.90 -25.63
N GLU A 472 0.81 8.50 -24.43
CA GLU A 472 2.21 8.37 -24.00
C GLU A 472 2.85 7.09 -24.55
N ASN A 473 2.24 5.93 -24.31
CA ASN A 473 2.86 4.65 -24.67
C ASN A 473 2.53 4.19 -26.08
N LYS A 474 1.30 4.46 -26.58
CA LYS A 474 0.85 4.00 -27.90
C LYS A 474 0.90 5.08 -28.98
N ARG A 475 1.25 6.33 -28.63
CA ARG A 475 1.24 7.50 -29.52
C ARG A 475 -0.05 7.61 -30.32
N LYS A 476 -1.19 7.56 -29.63
CA LYS A 476 -2.52 7.67 -30.21
C LYS A 476 -3.37 8.62 -29.36
N TRP A 477 -4.37 9.24 -29.98
CA TRP A 477 -5.38 10.02 -29.30
C TRP A 477 -6.75 9.58 -29.83
N LEU A 478 -7.57 8.96 -28.97
CA LEU A 478 -8.86 8.37 -29.36
C LEU A 478 -8.71 7.39 -30.53
N LYS A 479 -7.76 6.47 -30.43
CA LYS A 479 -7.39 5.45 -31.43
C LYS A 479 -6.74 5.99 -32.71
N ASN A 480 -6.66 7.30 -32.89
CA ASN A 480 -6.01 7.94 -34.02
C ASN A 480 -4.52 8.15 -33.75
N SER A 481 -3.65 7.82 -34.70
CA SER A 481 -2.19 7.92 -34.51
C SER A 481 -1.75 9.38 -34.31
N LEU A 482 -0.91 9.61 -33.30
CA LEU A 482 -0.12 10.83 -33.10
C LEU A 482 1.29 10.70 -33.73
N SER A 483 1.54 9.65 -34.52
CA SER A 483 2.84 9.44 -35.15
C SER A 483 3.03 10.32 -36.38
N LYS A 484 4.25 10.83 -36.56
CA LYS A 484 4.64 11.66 -37.72
C LYS A 484 4.34 10.99 -39.07
N ASN A 485 4.47 9.66 -39.13
CA ASN A 485 4.32 8.86 -40.35
C ASN A 485 2.85 8.76 -40.80
N ALA A 486 1.88 8.90 -39.88
CA ALA A 486 0.46 8.84 -40.21
C ALA A 486 -0.07 10.06 -40.98
N PHE A 487 0.71 11.16 -41.04
CA PHE A 487 0.33 12.42 -41.68
C PHE A 487 1.41 12.91 -42.66
N GLU A 488 2.07 11.99 -43.35
CA GLU A 488 3.04 12.32 -44.39
C GLU A 488 2.39 13.19 -45.50
N GLY A 489 3.10 14.22 -45.98
CA GLY A 489 2.57 15.18 -46.96
C GLY A 489 1.66 16.32 -46.44
N LYS A 490 1.06 16.23 -45.24
CA LYS A 490 0.17 17.29 -44.70
C LYS A 490 0.91 18.41 -43.96
N THR A 491 0.34 19.61 -43.81
CA THR A 491 0.90 20.71 -42.98
C THR A 491 0.44 20.63 -41.52
N ALA A 492 1.07 21.36 -40.60
CA ALA A 492 0.67 21.39 -39.18
C ALA A 492 -0.78 21.88 -38.98
N THR A 493 -1.18 22.90 -39.75
CA THR A 493 -2.55 23.43 -39.77
C THR A 493 -3.57 22.40 -40.28
N GLU A 494 -3.21 21.62 -41.31
CA GLU A 494 -4.06 20.55 -41.83
C GLU A 494 -4.22 19.39 -40.83
N ILE A 495 -3.16 19.08 -40.07
CA ILE A 495 -3.20 18.04 -39.02
C ILE A 495 -4.10 18.49 -37.86
N LEU A 496 -3.98 19.75 -37.41
CA LEU A 496 -4.84 20.29 -36.36
C LEU A 496 -6.32 20.35 -36.77
N LYS A 497 -6.61 20.84 -37.99
CA LYS A 497 -7.96 20.82 -38.54
C LYS A 497 -8.51 19.40 -38.63
N TRP A 498 -7.66 18.43 -38.97
CA TRP A 498 -8.05 17.03 -38.99
C TRP A 498 -8.44 16.51 -37.60
N PHE A 499 -7.67 16.80 -36.55
CA PHE A 499 -8.03 16.42 -35.17
C PHE A 499 -9.31 17.11 -34.67
N ALA A 500 -9.48 18.41 -34.98
CA ALA A 500 -10.71 19.14 -34.65
C ALA A 500 -11.94 18.53 -35.34
N ASN A 501 -11.87 18.31 -36.65
CA ASN A 501 -12.98 17.71 -37.40
C ASN A 501 -13.27 16.27 -36.96
N LYS A 502 -12.22 15.48 -36.64
CA LYS A 502 -12.39 14.11 -36.16
C LYS A 502 -13.04 14.06 -34.78
N ALA A 503 -12.70 15.00 -33.90
CA ALA A 503 -13.36 15.16 -32.61
C ALA A 503 -14.85 15.49 -32.77
N GLU A 504 -15.18 16.39 -33.69
CA GLU A 504 -16.55 16.77 -34.00
C GLU A 504 -17.35 15.60 -34.57
N GLU A 505 -16.77 14.80 -35.48
CA GLU A 505 -17.38 13.55 -35.98
C GLU A 505 -17.72 12.57 -34.86
N ILE A 506 -16.79 12.34 -33.92
CA ILE A 506 -17.00 11.41 -32.80
C ILE A 506 -18.11 11.92 -31.88
N VAL A 507 -18.16 13.23 -31.61
CA VAL A 507 -19.23 13.87 -30.82
C VAL A 507 -20.59 13.72 -31.53
N ILE A 508 -20.65 13.89 -32.85
CA ILE A 508 -21.88 13.72 -33.65
C ILE A 508 -22.34 12.26 -33.68
N GLU A 509 -21.43 11.29 -33.79
CA GLU A 509 -21.76 9.86 -33.74
C GLU A 509 -22.31 9.46 -32.37
N ILE A 510 -21.66 9.91 -31.29
CA ILE A 510 -22.09 9.63 -29.92
C ILE A 510 -23.47 10.24 -29.66
N SER A 511 -23.68 11.51 -30.02
CA SER A 511 -24.96 12.21 -29.83
C SER A 511 -26.12 11.55 -30.60
N LYS A 512 -25.88 11.07 -31.83
CA LYS A 512 -26.87 10.29 -32.62
C LYS A 512 -27.22 8.94 -31.98
N SER A 513 -26.23 8.24 -31.41
CA SER A 513 -26.46 6.95 -30.74
C SER A 513 -27.27 7.06 -29.44
N SER A 514 -27.24 8.24 -28.81
CA SER A 514 -27.95 8.55 -27.55
C SER A 514 -29.34 9.18 -27.72
N ASN A 515 -29.92 9.21 -28.93
CA ASN A 515 -31.24 9.83 -29.24
C ASN A 515 -31.39 11.28 -28.75
N GLY A 516 -30.29 12.03 -28.59
CA GLY A 516 -30.31 13.43 -28.16
C GLY A 516 -30.61 13.67 -26.67
N ILE A 517 -30.66 12.63 -25.83
CA ILE A 517 -30.83 12.78 -24.38
C ILE A 517 -29.52 12.37 -23.69
N MET A 518 -28.64 13.34 -23.42
CA MET A 518 -27.50 13.13 -22.54
C MET A 518 -27.87 13.54 -21.12
N VAL A 519 -27.87 12.56 -20.21
CA VAL A 519 -28.09 12.79 -18.76
C VAL A 519 -26.75 13.15 -18.15
N GLU A 520 -26.68 14.22 -17.34
CA GLU A 520 -25.44 14.74 -16.72
C GLU A 520 -24.61 13.67 -15.99
N ASP A 521 -25.27 12.64 -15.46
CA ASP A 521 -24.62 11.58 -14.68
C ASP A 521 -23.97 10.45 -15.51
N ASN A 522 -24.03 10.48 -16.85
CA ASN A 522 -23.52 9.37 -17.67
C ASN A 522 -23.03 9.80 -19.07
N ILE A 523 -22.12 10.76 -19.12
CA ILE A 523 -21.48 11.20 -20.37
C ILE A 523 -20.46 10.14 -20.83
N PRO A 524 -20.52 9.64 -22.08
CA PRO A 524 -19.54 8.68 -22.60
C PRO A 524 -18.12 9.24 -22.55
N LYS A 525 -17.16 8.43 -22.11
CA LYS A 525 -15.75 8.83 -21.91
C LYS A 525 -15.11 9.37 -23.20
N GLU A 526 -15.50 8.80 -24.34
CA GLU A 526 -15.09 9.20 -25.68
C GLU A 526 -15.61 10.60 -26.05
N PHE A 527 -16.74 11.04 -25.49
CA PHE A 527 -17.32 12.36 -25.74
C PHE A 527 -16.47 13.47 -25.11
N ILE A 528 -16.07 13.29 -23.85
CA ILE A 528 -15.24 14.24 -23.11
C ILE A 528 -13.86 14.35 -23.73
N ALA A 529 -13.22 13.21 -24.01
CA ALA A 529 -11.92 13.17 -24.68
C ALA A 529 -11.97 13.80 -26.08
N SER A 530 -13.09 13.66 -26.81
CA SER A 530 -13.27 14.31 -28.11
C SER A 530 -13.44 15.81 -27.96
N ASN A 531 -14.22 16.29 -27.00
CA ASN A 531 -14.37 17.71 -26.72
C ASN A 531 -13.03 18.37 -26.32
N SER A 532 -12.20 17.67 -25.53
CA SER A 532 -10.83 18.10 -25.23
C SER A 532 -9.95 18.14 -26.48
N MET A 533 -10.04 17.11 -27.35
CA MET A 533 -9.32 17.05 -28.62
C MET A 533 -9.67 18.21 -29.55
N TYR A 534 -10.96 18.53 -29.66
CA TYR A 534 -11.46 19.67 -30.40
C TYR A 534 -10.90 20.99 -29.86
N ARG A 535 -11.05 21.24 -28.54
CA ARG A 535 -10.64 22.51 -27.93
C ARG A 535 -9.15 22.72 -27.98
N ILE A 536 -8.34 21.68 -27.76
CA ILE A 536 -6.88 21.77 -27.85
C ILE A 536 -6.47 22.06 -29.30
N ALA A 537 -7.06 21.36 -30.28
CA ALA A 537 -6.76 21.59 -31.69
C ALA A 537 -7.15 23.02 -32.14
N GLU A 538 -8.32 23.52 -31.76
CA GLU A 538 -8.76 24.90 -32.03
C GLU A 538 -7.89 25.94 -31.33
N THR A 539 -7.51 25.71 -30.08
CA THR A 539 -6.67 26.64 -29.31
C THR A 539 -5.32 26.83 -29.99
N ILE A 540 -4.72 25.74 -30.51
CA ILE A 540 -3.47 25.82 -31.25
C ILE A 540 -3.70 26.50 -32.62
N LEU A 541 -4.79 26.19 -33.33
CA LEU A 541 -5.13 26.85 -34.60
C LEU A 541 -5.31 28.37 -34.47
N LEU A 542 -5.96 28.83 -33.40
CA LEU A 542 -6.16 30.26 -33.12
C LEU A 542 -4.85 30.97 -32.81
N ARG A 543 -3.92 30.28 -32.13
CA ARG A 543 -2.58 30.80 -31.81
C ARG A 543 -1.71 30.97 -33.07
N GLU A 544 -1.86 30.09 -34.05
CA GLU A 544 -1.14 30.15 -35.34
C GLU A 544 -1.66 31.26 -36.27
N CYS A 545 -2.90 31.72 -36.13
CA CYS A 545 -3.45 32.80 -36.95
C CYS A 545 -2.79 34.17 -36.71
N GLY A 546 -1.95 34.31 -35.68
CA GLY A 546 -1.26 35.55 -35.29
C GLY A 546 0.26 35.58 -35.49
N ASN A 547 0.91 34.46 -35.85
CA ASN A 547 2.37 34.36 -36.01
C ASN A 547 2.76 33.98 -37.45
N SER A 548 3.78 34.63 -38.01
CA SER A 548 4.19 34.42 -39.42
C SER A 548 5.09 33.18 -39.65
N GLU A 549 5.54 32.50 -38.61
CA GLU A 549 6.35 31.28 -38.71
C GLU A 549 5.50 30.02 -38.51
N LEU A 550 5.39 29.20 -39.55
CA LEU A 550 4.60 27.96 -39.56
C LEU A 550 5.25 26.90 -38.67
N LEU A 551 4.53 26.40 -37.66
CA LEU A 551 5.03 25.36 -36.75
C LEU A 551 5.46 24.09 -37.51
N SER A 552 6.66 23.56 -37.23
CA SER A 552 7.07 22.27 -37.81
C SER A 552 6.26 21.12 -37.21
N LYS A 553 6.05 20.02 -37.95
CA LYS A 553 5.33 18.82 -37.45
C LYS A 553 5.89 18.31 -36.13
N LYS A 554 7.21 18.40 -35.94
CA LYS A 554 7.87 17.96 -34.71
C LYS A 554 7.43 18.84 -33.53
N GLN A 555 7.43 20.17 -33.72
CA GLN A 555 6.96 21.13 -32.72
C GLN A 555 5.45 20.97 -32.44
N LEU A 556 4.64 20.61 -33.44
CA LEU A 556 3.20 20.46 -33.27
C LEU A 556 2.86 19.27 -32.34
N PHE A 557 3.42 18.10 -32.61
CA PHE A 557 3.17 16.92 -31.78
C PHE A 557 3.80 17.05 -30.38
N LEU A 558 4.91 17.79 -30.26
CA LEU A 558 5.49 18.18 -28.96
C LEU A 558 4.54 19.08 -28.17
N LEU A 559 3.94 20.08 -28.82
CA LEU A 559 2.99 21.00 -28.20
C LEU A 559 1.69 20.28 -27.81
N LEU A 560 1.18 19.39 -28.66
CA LEU A 560 0.00 18.57 -28.36
C LEU A 560 0.24 17.65 -27.15
N ASN A 561 1.34 16.91 -27.13
CA ASN A 561 1.69 16.05 -25.99
C ASN A 561 1.90 16.87 -24.70
N GLY A 562 2.60 18.00 -24.79
CA GLY A 562 2.81 18.90 -23.66
C GLY A 562 1.51 19.49 -23.10
N MET A 563 0.59 19.95 -23.96
CA MET A 563 -0.71 20.47 -23.51
C MET A 563 -1.60 19.40 -22.89
N ILE A 564 -1.57 18.18 -23.44
CA ILE A 564 -2.31 17.05 -22.89
C ILE A 564 -1.73 16.72 -21.49
N ALA A 565 -0.42 16.52 -21.37
CA ALA A 565 0.27 16.26 -20.10
C ALA A 565 0.05 17.36 -19.04
N ASP A 566 0.01 18.63 -19.45
CA ASP A 566 -0.29 19.77 -18.57
C ASP A 566 -1.70 19.72 -17.99
N ILE A 567 -2.70 19.33 -18.79
CA ILE A 567 -4.08 19.16 -18.33
C ILE A 567 -4.15 18.02 -17.31
N PHE A 568 -3.40 16.94 -17.55
CA PHE A 568 -3.28 15.81 -16.62
C PHE A 568 -2.58 16.20 -15.31
N SER A 569 -1.46 16.93 -15.38
CA SER A 569 -0.70 17.41 -14.23
C SER A 569 -1.51 18.44 -13.41
N ALA A 570 -2.27 19.32 -14.07
CA ALA A 570 -3.22 20.23 -13.41
C ALA A 570 -4.34 19.50 -12.66
N CYS A 571 -4.77 18.32 -13.13
CA CYS A 571 -5.70 17.47 -12.40
C CYS A 571 -5.09 16.88 -11.12
N PHE A 572 -3.75 16.70 -11.06
CA PHE A 572 -3.03 16.19 -9.89
C PHE A 572 -2.58 17.29 -8.91
N THR A 573 -2.27 18.51 -9.36
CA THR A 573 -1.96 19.64 -8.45
C THR A 573 -3.18 20.14 -7.67
N ASN A 574 -4.38 19.79 -8.12
CA ASN A 574 -5.63 20.04 -7.42
C ASN A 574 -5.92 19.08 -6.27
N ILE A 575 -4.99 18.21 -5.83
CA ILE A 575 -5.23 17.26 -4.71
C ILE A 575 -5.87 17.94 -3.48
N PRO A 576 -5.45 19.13 -2.99
CA PRO A 576 -6.16 19.82 -1.92
C PRO A 576 -7.62 20.18 -2.27
N GLN A 577 -7.89 20.64 -3.50
CA GLN A 577 -9.24 20.89 -4.00
C GLN A 577 -10.02 19.59 -4.22
N VAL A 578 -9.36 18.48 -4.56
CA VAL A 578 -9.97 17.16 -4.68
C VAL A 578 -10.31 16.63 -3.30
N ILE A 579 -9.45 16.81 -2.30
CA ILE A 579 -9.74 16.48 -0.90
C ILE A 579 -10.94 17.31 -0.41
N GLU A 580 -10.98 18.60 -0.72
CA GLU A 580 -12.12 19.47 -0.41
C GLU A 580 -13.40 19.02 -1.15
N MET A 581 -13.35 18.84 -2.47
CA MET A 581 -14.48 18.39 -3.30
C MET A 581 -15.00 17.02 -2.88
N ARG A 582 -14.11 16.07 -2.55
CA ARG A 582 -14.47 14.74 -2.04
C ARG A 582 -15.03 14.80 -0.61
N SER A 583 -14.66 15.81 0.16
CA SER A 583 -15.27 16.07 1.47
C SER A 583 -16.68 16.64 1.33
N HIS A 584 -16.98 17.29 0.20
CA HIS A 584 -18.25 17.94 -0.14
C HIS A 584 -19.16 17.10 -1.06
N GLU A 585 -19.18 15.78 -0.91
CA GLU A 585 -20.08 14.92 -1.69
C GLU A 585 -21.56 15.27 -1.41
N SER A 586 -22.35 15.48 -2.48
CA SER A 586 -23.73 15.94 -2.40
C SER A 586 -24.70 14.77 -2.21
N VAL A 587 -24.35 13.58 -2.69
CA VAL A 587 -25.20 12.39 -2.59
C VAL A 587 -24.98 11.69 -1.24
N ILE A 588 -26.02 11.66 -0.40
CA ILE A 588 -25.94 11.15 0.98
C ILE A 588 -25.39 9.72 1.07
N GLU A 589 -25.67 8.86 0.09
CA GLU A 589 -25.18 7.48 0.02
C GLU A 589 -23.68 7.37 -0.31
N LYS A 590 -23.08 8.39 -0.93
CA LYS A 590 -21.68 8.39 -1.39
C LYS A 590 -20.73 9.13 -0.44
N ARG A 591 -21.27 9.94 0.48
CA ARG A 591 -20.51 10.83 1.38
C ARG A 591 -19.43 10.12 2.18
N GLU A 592 -19.79 9.03 2.85
CA GLU A 592 -18.86 8.29 3.72
C GLU A 592 -17.67 7.74 2.92
N ALA A 593 -17.94 7.07 1.79
CA ALA A 593 -16.90 6.55 0.90
C ALA A 593 -16.01 7.67 0.35
N SER A 594 -16.60 8.80 -0.05
CA SER A 594 -15.87 9.96 -0.58
C SER A 594 -14.96 10.62 0.48
N VAL A 595 -15.42 10.76 1.73
CA VAL A 595 -14.60 11.30 2.82
C VAL A 595 -13.49 10.32 3.23
N ARG A 596 -13.70 9.00 3.14
CA ARG A 596 -12.61 8.00 3.33
C ARG A 596 -11.50 8.19 2.29
N VAL A 597 -11.84 8.49 1.03
CA VAL A 597 -10.85 8.81 -0.01
C VAL A 597 -10.05 10.06 0.35
N ALA A 598 -10.74 11.12 0.79
CA ALA A 598 -10.11 12.36 1.24
C ALA A 598 -9.13 12.14 2.41
N ALA A 599 -9.51 11.29 3.37
CA ALA A 599 -8.66 10.91 4.50
C ALA A 599 -7.41 10.11 4.09
N LYS A 600 -7.53 9.24 3.09
CA LYS A 600 -6.39 8.47 2.56
C LYS A 600 -5.38 9.38 1.86
N LEU A 601 -5.85 10.34 1.07
CA LEU A 601 -5.01 11.31 0.37
C LEU A 601 -4.25 12.26 1.30
N LEU A 602 -4.75 12.50 2.53
CA LEU A 602 -4.10 13.31 3.56
C LEU A 602 -2.87 12.65 4.24
N GLY A 603 -2.60 11.37 3.99
CA GLY A 603 -1.66 10.56 4.80
C GLY A 603 -0.19 10.48 4.35
N ILE A 604 0.17 10.90 3.13
CA ILE A 604 1.47 10.53 2.51
C ILE A 604 2.65 11.25 3.18
N LYS A 605 3.63 10.48 3.69
CA LYS A 605 4.95 10.95 4.13
C LYS A 605 6.04 10.06 3.54
N VAL A 606 7.16 10.67 3.14
CA VAL A 606 8.39 9.97 2.72
C VAL A 606 9.47 10.19 3.77
N SER A 607 10.45 9.28 3.92
CA SER A 607 11.57 9.48 4.86
C SER A 607 12.91 9.14 4.21
N TYR A 608 13.94 9.86 4.60
CA TYR A 608 15.32 9.73 4.21
C TYR A 608 15.92 8.57 5.00
N GLY A 609 16.05 7.42 4.35
CA GLY A 609 16.67 6.23 4.93
C GLY A 609 18.18 6.20 4.73
N ILE A 610 18.77 5.04 5.07
CA ILE A 610 20.22 4.74 4.92
C ILE A 610 20.75 5.05 3.51
N ALA A 611 19.89 4.96 2.49
CA ALA A 611 20.25 5.16 1.10
C ALA A 611 19.31 6.16 0.40
N GLY A 612 19.02 7.28 1.07
CA GLY A 612 18.19 8.36 0.56
C GLY A 612 16.69 8.08 0.62
N PHE A 613 15.90 8.79 -0.18
CA PHE A 613 14.47 8.52 -0.33
C PHE A 613 14.25 7.37 -1.28
N ARG A 614 13.37 6.44 -0.92
CA ARG A 614 12.89 5.36 -1.78
C ARG A 614 11.40 5.15 -1.58
N ALA A 615 10.67 5.06 -2.67
CA ALA A 615 9.23 4.77 -2.70
C ALA A 615 8.80 4.41 -4.12
N ASP A 616 7.52 4.12 -4.32
CA ASP A 616 6.91 4.05 -5.64
C ASP A 616 7.24 5.33 -6.44
N ALA A 617 7.67 5.18 -7.68
CA ALA A 617 8.16 6.29 -8.49
C ALA A 617 7.11 7.40 -8.70
N SER A 618 5.82 7.05 -8.69
CA SER A 618 4.71 7.99 -8.92
C SER A 618 4.60 9.09 -7.86
N ILE A 619 5.14 8.87 -6.66
CA ILE A 619 5.07 9.83 -5.55
C ILE A 619 6.39 10.59 -5.31
N LEU A 620 7.43 10.35 -6.11
CA LEU A 620 8.77 10.90 -5.87
C LEU A 620 9.06 12.23 -6.58
N GLN A 621 8.25 12.69 -7.53
CA GLN A 621 8.53 13.92 -8.30
C GLN A 621 8.79 15.15 -7.42
N SER A 622 7.88 15.44 -6.48
CA SER A 622 8.03 16.54 -5.53
C SER A 622 9.27 16.35 -4.64
N THR A 623 9.53 15.14 -4.17
CA THR A 623 10.69 14.82 -3.35
C THR A 623 11.97 15.10 -4.12
N VAL A 624 12.13 14.55 -5.32
CA VAL A 624 13.34 14.67 -6.15
C VAL A 624 13.65 16.13 -6.49
N PHE A 625 12.65 16.95 -6.78
CA PHE A 625 12.84 18.40 -6.95
C PHE A 625 13.39 19.09 -5.70
N ARG A 626 12.78 18.83 -4.54
CA ARG A 626 13.22 19.44 -3.27
C ARG A 626 14.61 18.98 -2.88
N ILE A 627 14.96 17.74 -3.21
CA ILE A 627 16.31 17.21 -3.02
C ILE A 627 17.31 17.77 -4.05
N GLY A 628 16.86 18.14 -5.26
CA GLY A 628 17.66 18.95 -6.18
C GLY A 628 18.08 20.30 -5.59
N ILE A 629 17.15 20.98 -4.90
CA ILE A 629 17.46 22.23 -4.17
C ILE A 629 18.47 21.96 -3.04
N LEU A 630 18.25 20.89 -2.26
CA LEU A 630 19.16 20.49 -1.18
C LEU A 630 20.59 20.24 -1.69
N ALA A 631 20.74 19.55 -2.82
CA ALA A 631 22.03 19.26 -3.43
C ALA A 631 22.76 20.55 -3.86
N ALA A 632 22.05 21.52 -4.43
CA ALA A 632 22.62 22.82 -4.78
C ALA A 632 23.05 23.61 -3.53
N LEU A 633 22.23 23.63 -2.48
CA LEU A 633 22.58 24.25 -1.19
C LEU A 633 23.79 23.58 -0.55
N ARG A 634 23.90 22.25 -0.67
CA ARG A 634 25.04 21.48 -0.17
C ARG A 634 26.33 21.86 -0.90
N SER A 635 26.27 22.02 -2.22
CA SER A 635 27.42 22.49 -3.02
C SER A 635 27.87 23.88 -2.58
N LEU A 636 26.94 24.83 -2.39
CA LEU A 636 27.27 26.17 -1.89
C LEU A 636 27.89 26.14 -0.48
N LYS A 637 27.35 25.32 0.42
CA LYS A 637 27.91 25.12 1.76
C LYS A 637 29.36 24.59 1.70
N CYS A 638 29.65 23.75 0.73
CA CYS A 638 30.98 23.19 0.48
C CYS A 638 31.80 24.07 -0.46
N ASN A 639 31.65 25.39 -0.41
CA ASN A 639 32.44 26.33 -1.21
C ASN A 639 32.42 26.03 -2.73
N GLY A 640 31.29 25.61 -3.28
CA GLY A 640 31.12 25.31 -4.70
C GLY A 640 31.65 23.95 -5.14
N ASP A 641 32.04 23.08 -4.20
CA ASP A 641 32.43 21.71 -4.52
C ASP A 641 31.30 20.97 -5.25
N VAL A 642 31.68 20.05 -6.12
CA VAL A 642 30.76 19.24 -6.92
C VAL A 642 30.01 18.27 -6.02
N ILE A 643 28.69 18.22 -6.17
CA ILE A 643 27.79 17.27 -5.49
C ILE A 643 27.19 16.31 -6.51
N GLY A 644 26.91 15.06 -6.14
CA GLY A 644 26.20 14.10 -6.97
C GLY A 644 24.75 13.92 -6.55
N LEU A 645 23.86 13.65 -7.50
CA LEU A 645 22.49 13.24 -7.28
C LEU A 645 22.18 12.00 -8.14
N MET A 646 21.99 10.86 -7.48
CA MET A 646 21.74 9.57 -8.14
C MET A 646 20.25 9.19 -8.04
N ILE A 647 19.60 8.99 -9.17
CA ILE A 647 18.23 8.49 -9.27
C ILE A 647 18.25 6.97 -9.43
N THR A 648 17.95 6.25 -8.34
CA THR A 648 17.92 4.79 -8.32
C THR A 648 17.24 4.27 -7.04
N ALA A 649 16.64 3.08 -7.13
CA ALA A 649 16.28 2.28 -5.96
C ALA A 649 17.08 0.97 -5.84
N SER A 650 18.22 0.81 -6.54
CA SER A 650 19.13 -0.33 -6.38
C SER A 650 18.40 -1.68 -6.54
N HIS A 651 18.47 -2.58 -5.54
CA HIS A 651 17.83 -3.91 -5.49
C HIS A 651 16.29 -3.92 -5.40
N ASN A 652 15.61 -2.77 -5.29
CA ASN A 652 14.15 -2.70 -5.23
C ASN A 652 13.47 -3.15 -6.54
N LYS A 653 12.15 -3.44 -6.50
CA LYS A 653 11.32 -3.78 -7.68
C LYS A 653 11.29 -2.63 -8.69
N VAL A 654 11.06 -2.92 -9.97
CA VAL A 654 11.12 -1.95 -11.08
C VAL A 654 10.23 -0.70 -10.92
N ASP A 655 9.07 -0.82 -10.25
CA ASP A 655 8.12 0.28 -10.07
C ASP A 655 8.56 1.30 -9.00
N ASP A 656 9.46 0.90 -8.08
CA ASP A 656 10.08 1.80 -7.12
C ASP A 656 11.09 2.72 -7.82
N ASN A 657 11.40 3.86 -7.22
CA ASN A 657 12.62 4.60 -7.52
C ASN A 657 13.13 5.30 -6.25
N GLY A 658 14.16 6.13 -6.38
CA GLY A 658 14.74 6.82 -5.25
C GLY A 658 15.70 7.92 -5.66
N VAL A 659 16.16 8.68 -4.67
CA VAL A 659 17.16 9.73 -4.86
C VAL A 659 18.18 9.72 -3.71
N LYS A 660 19.46 9.67 -4.08
CA LYS A 660 20.63 9.71 -3.17
C LYS A 660 21.47 10.94 -3.48
N ILE A 661 22.09 11.55 -2.46
CA ILE A 661 23.09 12.62 -2.63
C ILE A 661 24.47 12.04 -2.35
N ALA A 662 25.43 12.34 -3.23
CA ALA A 662 26.85 12.09 -3.04
C ALA A 662 27.55 13.40 -2.64
N ASP A 663 28.18 13.42 -1.47
CA ASP A 663 28.93 14.58 -0.95
C ASP A 663 30.27 14.76 -1.70
N PRO A 664 31.03 15.87 -1.47
CA PRO A 664 32.21 16.18 -2.25
C PRO A 664 33.30 15.10 -2.26
N SER A 665 33.43 14.33 -1.17
CA SER A 665 34.35 13.19 -1.07
C SER A 665 33.96 12.02 -1.99
N GLY A 666 32.78 12.07 -2.59
CA GLY A 666 32.08 10.95 -3.23
C GLY A 666 31.37 10.05 -2.22
N GLY A 667 31.43 10.32 -0.91
CA GLY A 667 30.67 9.58 0.10
C GLY A 667 29.18 9.93 0.11
N MET A 668 28.42 9.35 1.04
CA MET A 668 27.00 9.66 1.25
C MET A 668 26.81 11.06 1.85
N LEU A 669 25.60 11.63 1.74
CA LEU A 669 25.23 12.87 2.42
C LEU A 669 25.52 12.80 3.93
N SER A 670 26.14 13.87 4.45
CA SER A 670 26.34 14.04 5.89
C SER A 670 25.05 13.86 6.72
N GLN A 671 25.15 13.09 7.79
CA GLN A 671 24.00 12.71 8.65
C GLN A 671 23.28 13.92 9.24
N ASP A 672 23.99 15.01 9.51
CA ASP A 672 23.42 16.25 10.06
C ASP A 672 22.40 16.92 9.11
N TRP A 673 22.45 16.58 7.82
CA TRP A 673 21.57 17.10 6.78
C TRP A 673 20.35 16.21 6.50
N GLU A 674 20.35 14.94 6.94
CA GLU A 674 19.24 14.00 6.73
C GLU A 674 17.92 14.48 7.38
N PRO A 675 17.89 14.96 8.64
CA PRO A 675 16.64 15.46 9.23
C PRO A 675 16.06 16.65 8.48
N PHE A 676 16.92 17.48 7.89
CA PHE A 676 16.48 18.61 7.07
C PHE A 676 15.95 18.14 5.72
N ALA A 677 16.60 17.14 5.09
CA ALA A 677 16.10 16.50 3.88
C ALA A 677 14.66 15.97 4.09
N ASP A 678 14.40 15.34 5.24
CA ASP A 678 13.06 14.88 5.63
C ASP A 678 12.07 16.03 5.80
N GLN A 679 12.47 17.10 6.49
CA GLN A 679 11.60 18.26 6.70
C GLN A 679 11.20 18.92 5.39
N ILE A 680 12.15 19.12 4.48
CA ILE A 680 11.84 19.76 3.19
C ILE A 680 11.04 18.83 2.27
N ALA A 681 11.34 17.53 2.23
CA ALA A 681 10.59 16.56 1.42
C ALA A 681 9.12 16.50 1.84
N ASN A 682 8.85 16.61 3.14
CA ASN A 682 7.51 16.56 3.71
C ASN A 682 6.91 17.93 4.06
N ALA A 683 7.51 19.03 3.61
CA ALA A 683 6.96 20.37 3.83
C ALA A 683 5.53 20.47 3.29
N GLN A 684 4.63 21.00 4.12
CA GLN A 684 3.18 20.94 3.92
C GLN A 684 2.68 21.90 2.83
N ASP A 685 3.41 23.00 2.61
CA ASP A 685 3.03 24.07 1.68
C ASP A 685 4.27 24.90 1.28
N ALA A 686 4.13 25.75 0.25
CA ALA A 686 5.21 26.63 -0.23
C ALA A 686 5.79 27.54 0.85
N GLN A 687 4.96 28.09 1.74
CA GLN A 687 5.41 29.06 2.74
C GLN A 687 6.23 28.35 3.83
N SER A 688 5.75 27.20 4.32
CA SER A 688 6.52 26.37 5.25
C SER A 688 7.81 25.84 4.62
N PHE A 689 7.77 25.43 3.34
CA PHE A 689 8.95 25.02 2.59
C PHE A 689 10.01 26.13 2.46
N LEU A 690 9.60 27.33 2.05
CA LEU A 690 10.48 28.50 1.94
C LEU A 690 11.04 28.93 3.30
N GLN A 691 10.23 28.86 4.35
CA GLN A 691 10.66 29.17 5.71
C GLN A 691 11.73 28.18 6.18
N LEU A 692 11.50 26.87 6.00
CA LEU A 692 12.47 25.83 6.33
C LEU A 692 13.82 26.05 5.63
N ILE A 693 13.80 26.34 4.32
CA ILE A 693 15.01 26.66 3.56
C ILE A 693 15.70 27.92 4.10
N THR A 694 14.94 28.99 4.33
CA THR A 694 15.51 30.27 4.79
C THR A 694 16.15 30.15 6.16
N GLU A 695 15.48 29.46 7.08
CA GLU A 695 16.00 29.20 8.42
C GLU A 695 17.24 28.31 8.37
N PHE A 696 17.23 27.28 7.53
CA PHE A 696 18.37 26.37 7.38
C PHE A 696 19.58 27.05 6.73
N VAL A 697 19.39 27.83 5.67
CA VAL A 697 20.45 28.63 5.02
C VAL A 697 21.13 29.56 6.03
N LYS A 698 20.33 30.23 6.88
CA LYS A 698 20.85 31.08 7.96
C LYS A 698 21.59 30.27 9.02
N LYS A 699 20.99 29.16 9.48
CA LYS A 699 21.57 28.29 10.50
C LYS A 699 22.93 27.73 10.07
N GLU A 700 23.01 27.26 8.83
CA GLU A 700 24.20 26.64 8.25
C GLU A 700 25.19 27.67 7.66
N ASN A 701 24.87 28.97 7.69
CA ASN A 701 25.66 30.05 7.08
C ASN A 701 26.01 29.78 5.61
N ILE A 702 25.02 29.42 4.78
CA ILE A 702 25.24 29.11 3.37
C ILE A 702 25.36 30.42 2.56
N PRO A 703 26.48 30.64 1.84
CA PRO A 703 26.68 31.87 1.08
C PRO A 703 25.88 31.85 -0.22
N LEU A 704 24.85 32.69 -0.31
CA LEU A 704 24.05 32.86 -1.53
C LEU A 704 24.60 33.93 -2.49
N ASP A 705 25.58 34.72 -2.03
CA ASP A 705 26.00 35.98 -2.68
C ASP A 705 27.15 35.82 -3.71
N GLY A 706 27.21 34.68 -4.41
CA GLY A 706 27.83 34.62 -5.75
C GLY A 706 29.36 34.56 -5.87
N ALA A 707 30.13 34.19 -4.84
CA ALA A 707 31.59 34.04 -4.99
C ALA A 707 32.01 32.76 -5.76
N LYS A 708 31.22 31.68 -5.67
CA LYS A 708 31.48 30.40 -6.35
C LYS A 708 30.18 29.75 -6.81
N GLN A 709 30.25 29.04 -7.94
CA GLN A 709 29.13 28.42 -8.60
C GLN A 709 28.81 27.05 -7.97
N ALA A 710 27.54 26.75 -7.68
CA ALA A 710 27.15 25.40 -7.28
C ALA A 710 27.13 24.46 -8.48
N VAL A 711 27.68 23.25 -8.34
CA VAL A 711 27.73 22.26 -9.42
C VAL A 711 27.18 20.93 -8.91
N VAL A 712 26.19 20.39 -9.62
CA VAL A 712 25.54 19.12 -9.27
C VAL A 712 25.57 18.15 -10.46
N LEU A 713 26.18 16.98 -10.30
CA LEU A 713 26.15 15.89 -11.29
C LEU A 713 24.88 15.07 -11.10
N LEU A 714 24.13 14.85 -12.18
CA LEU A 714 22.92 14.05 -12.21
C LEU A 714 23.22 12.70 -12.86
N GLY A 715 22.87 11.60 -12.20
CA GLY A 715 22.95 10.26 -12.77
C GLY A 715 21.67 9.46 -12.51
N ARG A 716 21.37 8.48 -13.37
CA ARG A 716 20.25 7.56 -13.17
C ARG A 716 20.59 6.12 -13.57
N ASP A 717 19.86 5.17 -13.01
CA ASP A 717 19.83 3.79 -13.48
C ASP A 717 18.89 3.60 -14.70
N THR A 718 18.57 2.33 -15.02
CA THR A 718 17.73 1.93 -16.14
C THR A 718 16.23 1.93 -15.85
N ARG A 719 15.78 2.37 -14.66
CA ARG A 719 14.34 2.38 -14.32
C ARG A 719 13.56 3.27 -15.30
N PRO A 720 12.36 2.86 -15.75
CA PRO A 720 11.55 3.64 -16.69
C PRO A 720 11.22 5.06 -16.20
N SER A 721 11.02 5.22 -14.89
CA SER A 721 10.74 6.50 -14.25
C SER A 721 11.97 7.40 -14.06
N GLY A 722 13.19 6.89 -14.28
CA GLY A 722 14.43 7.63 -14.02
C GLY A 722 14.56 8.90 -14.87
N GLU A 723 14.15 8.84 -16.14
CA GLU A 723 14.21 9.98 -17.05
C GLU A 723 13.30 11.13 -16.57
N SER A 724 12.05 10.84 -16.22
CA SER A 724 11.07 11.85 -15.79
C SER A 724 11.39 12.44 -14.42
N LEU A 725 12.02 11.68 -13.52
CA LEU A 725 12.49 12.18 -12.22
C LEU A 725 13.75 13.05 -12.35
N LEU A 726 14.60 12.79 -13.33
CA LEU A 726 15.87 13.51 -13.53
C LEU A 726 15.68 14.78 -14.37
N ARG A 727 14.94 14.69 -15.49
CA ARG A 727 14.83 15.75 -16.51
C ARG A 727 13.44 15.85 -17.14
N LEU A 728 13.16 17.06 -17.65
CA LEU A 728 12.07 17.31 -18.60
C LEU A 728 12.44 16.67 -19.94
N GLN A 729 11.60 15.81 -20.49
CA GLN A 729 11.71 15.53 -21.93
C GLN A 729 11.38 16.85 -22.66
N ASN A 730 12.40 17.47 -23.27
CA ASN A 730 12.40 18.64 -24.18
C ASN A 730 13.01 19.96 -23.62
N ASN A 731 14.29 20.17 -23.93
CA ASN A 731 15.04 21.43 -23.79
C ASN A 731 14.52 22.58 -24.68
N VAL A 732 13.43 23.25 -24.30
CA VAL A 732 12.99 24.48 -25.02
C VAL A 732 12.77 25.69 -24.11
N PHE A 733 12.53 25.52 -22.80
CA PHE A 733 12.15 26.64 -21.93
C PHE A 733 13.30 27.52 -21.41
N ILE A 734 14.56 27.06 -21.45
CA ILE A 734 15.71 27.83 -20.92
C ILE A 734 16.13 28.98 -21.86
N ALA A 735 15.81 28.90 -23.15
CA ALA A 735 16.20 29.93 -24.13
C ALA A 735 15.40 31.25 -24.02
N LEU A 736 14.20 31.23 -23.42
CA LEU A 736 13.36 32.43 -23.27
C LEU A 736 13.64 33.21 -21.98
N PHE A 737 14.35 32.63 -21.00
CA PHE A 737 14.59 33.25 -19.70
C PHE A 737 15.76 34.25 -19.70
N PHE A 738 16.73 34.07 -20.61
CA PHE A 738 17.89 34.99 -20.74
C PHE A 738 17.52 36.37 -21.30
N GLN A 739 16.33 36.54 -21.91
CA GLN A 739 15.92 37.80 -22.52
C GLN A 739 15.23 38.76 -21.52
N TYR A 740 14.81 38.27 -20.34
CA TYR A 740 14.13 39.05 -19.29
C TYR A 740 15.09 39.59 -18.20
N SER A 741 16.35 39.19 -18.20
CA SER A 741 17.35 39.57 -17.18
C SER A 741 17.81 41.04 -17.24
N SER A 742 17.36 41.81 -18.23
CA SER A 742 17.85 43.19 -18.46
C SER A 742 17.11 44.28 -17.68
N TYR A 743 16.05 43.96 -16.91
CA TYR A 743 15.08 44.98 -16.45
C TYR A 743 14.87 45.15 -14.94
N VAL A 744 15.52 44.38 -14.06
CA VAL A 744 15.27 44.49 -12.60
C VAL A 744 16.59 44.57 -11.83
N HIS A 745 17.05 45.80 -11.55
CA HIS A 745 18.32 46.07 -10.87
C HIS A 745 18.18 46.58 -9.43
N SER A 746 17.00 46.45 -8.81
CA SER A 746 16.78 47.01 -7.48
C SER A 746 15.64 46.29 -6.76
N ILE A 747 15.97 45.28 -5.95
CA ILE A 747 15.34 44.84 -4.67
C ILE A 747 16.21 43.68 -4.13
N ASN A 748 16.94 43.92 -3.04
CA ASN A 748 17.81 42.95 -2.40
C ASN A 748 17.01 42.01 -1.47
N ILE A 749 17.40 40.74 -1.42
CA ILE A 749 16.91 39.61 -0.57
C ILE A 749 15.71 38.81 -1.13
N TYR A 750 14.68 39.41 -1.73
CA TYR A 750 13.56 38.64 -2.32
C TYR A 750 13.86 38.01 -3.69
N LEU A 751 15.01 38.33 -4.28
CA LEU A 751 15.40 37.96 -5.64
C LEU A 751 16.29 36.72 -5.75
N LEU A 752 16.79 36.17 -4.63
CA LEU A 752 17.66 34.98 -4.63
C LEU A 752 16.90 33.65 -4.88
N PHE A 753 15.57 33.69 -4.84
CA PHE A 753 14.66 32.60 -5.15
C PHE A 753 13.57 33.10 -6.13
N PHE A 754 13.89 33.28 -7.42
CA PHE A 754 12.90 33.67 -8.44
C PHE A 754 11.89 32.51 -8.73
N PRO A 755 10.73 32.74 -9.39
CA PRO A 755 9.40 32.20 -9.03
C PRO A 755 9.18 30.68 -9.19
N CYS A 756 10.21 29.90 -9.55
CA CYS A 756 10.16 28.44 -9.57
C CYS A 756 9.82 27.82 -8.20
N VAL A 757 10.05 28.54 -7.09
CA VAL A 757 9.75 28.04 -5.74
C VAL A 757 8.29 28.30 -5.31
N ILE A 758 7.62 29.29 -5.89
CA ILE A 758 6.22 29.66 -5.57
C ILE A 758 5.23 29.01 -6.58
N LEU A 759 5.65 28.81 -7.83
CA LEU A 759 4.84 28.22 -8.90
C LEU A 759 4.28 26.80 -8.63
N PRO A 760 4.91 25.89 -7.85
CA PRO A 760 4.31 24.58 -7.57
C PRO A 760 3.05 24.65 -6.70
N PHE A 761 2.73 25.82 -6.13
CA PHE A 761 1.71 25.93 -5.10
C PHE A 761 0.60 26.98 -5.35
N THR A 762 0.68 27.86 -6.38
CA THR A 762 -0.27 29.00 -6.44
C THR A 762 -0.86 29.46 -7.78
N THR A 763 -0.53 28.97 -8.98
CA THR A 763 -1.20 29.49 -10.20
C THR A 763 -1.46 28.46 -11.30
N SER A 764 -2.67 28.52 -11.85
CA SER A 764 -3.22 27.75 -12.99
C SER A 764 -2.64 28.14 -14.35
N SER A 765 -1.32 28.31 -14.49
CA SER A 765 -0.68 28.67 -15.78
C SER A 765 0.59 27.87 -16.06
N SER A 766 0.47 26.95 -17.02
CA SER A 766 1.49 26.31 -17.89
C SER A 766 2.85 25.90 -17.32
N HIS A 767 3.15 24.61 -17.46
CA HIS A 767 4.48 23.98 -17.48
C HIS A 767 5.46 24.33 -16.33
N THR A 768 5.47 23.50 -15.30
CA THR A 768 6.75 23.13 -14.66
C THR A 768 6.61 21.70 -14.17
N GLU A 769 7.04 20.71 -14.96
CA GLU A 769 7.26 19.38 -14.39
C GLU A 769 8.36 19.49 -13.33
N VAL A 770 8.04 19.03 -12.13
CA VAL A 770 8.86 19.18 -10.94
C VAL A 770 9.82 18.00 -10.86
N ASN A 771 11.10 18.23 -11.16
CA ASN A 771 12.15 17.20 -11.21
C ASN A 771 13.49 17.72 -10.62
N ALA A 772 14.50 16.85 -10.54
CA ALA A 772 15.80 17.18 -9.96
C ALA A 772 16.46 18.40 -10.61
N HIS A 773 16.48 18.42 -11.95
CA HIS A 773 17.12 19.48 -12.72
C HIS A 773 16.48 20.85 -12.44
N VAL A 774 15.15 20.94 -12.41
CA VAL A 774 14.43 22.18 -12.10
C VAL A 774 14.67 22.62 -10.65
N GLY A 775 14.78 21.67 -9.72
CA GLY A 775 15.13 21.94 -8.33
C GLY A 775 16.50 22.59 -8.19
N ILE A 776 17.52 22.01 -8.84
CA ILE A 776 18.89 22.56 -8.82
C ILE A 776 18.90 23.97 -9.41
N CYS A 777 18.31 24.17 -10.60
CA CYS A 777 18.26 25.47 -11.27
C CYS A 777 17.47 26.54 -10.52
N SER A 778 16.70 26.17 -9.48
CA SER A 778 15.99 27.13 -8.63
C SER A 778 16.94 27.92 -7.73
N ILE A 779 18.17 27.43 -7.52
CA ILE A 779 19.25 28.17 -6.84
C ILE A 779 20.04 28.95 -7.89
N ILE A 780 20.11 30.27 -7.74
CA ILE A 780 20.81 31.15 -8.69
C ILE A 780 22.28 30.72 -8.80
N GLY A 781 22.72 30.55 -10.04
CA GLY A 781 24.08 30.14 -10.37
C GLY A 781 24.31 28.64 -10.33
N ALA A 782 23.42 27.81 -9.78
CA ALA A 782 23.63 26.37 -9.75
C ALA A 782 23.61 25.74 -11.16
N VAL A 783 24.53 24.81 -11.42
CA VAL A 783 24.70 24.12 -12.70
C VAL A 783 24.44 22.63 -12.55
N PRO A 784 23.32 22.11 -13.09
CA PRO A 784 23.13 20.68 -13.24
C PRO A 784 23.91 20.15 -14.45
N ILE A 785 24.68 19.08 -14.26
CA ILE A 785 25.41 18.39 -15.33
C ILE A 785 24.89 16.95 -15.38
N ASP A 786 24.27 16.57 -16.49
CA ASP A 786 23.74 15.22 -16.64
C ASP A 786 24.78 14.27 -17.19
N MET A 787 25.02 13.23 -16.40
CA MET A 787 25.93 12.13 -16.70
C MET A 787 25.20 10.96 -17.40
N GLY A 788 23.88 11.03 -17.53
CA GLY A 788 23.04 10.07 -18.21
C GLY A 788 22.81 8.79 -17.40
N VAL A 789 22.78 7.67 -18.12
CA VAL A 789 22.67 6.34 -17.52
C VAL A 789 24.04 5.91 -17.01
N VAL A 790 24.19 5.83 -15.70
CA VAL A 790 25.44 5.46 -15.01
C VAL A 790 25.12 4.52 -13.86
N THR A 791 26.09 3.70 -13.47
CA THR A 791 26.02 2.97 -12.19
C THR A 791 26.16 3.95 -11.02
N THR A 792 25.64 3.59 -9.85
CA THR A 792 25.83 4.40 -8.63
C THR A 792 27.31 4.69 -8.37
N PRO A 793 28.23 3.71 -8.44
CA PRO A 793 29.65 3.94 -8.16
C PRO A 793 30.34 4.84 -9.17
N GLN A 794 29.94 4.80 -10.45
CA GLN A 794 30.46 5.71 -11.47
C GLN A 794 30.16 7.17 -11.12
N LEU A 795 28.93 7.50 -10.71
CA LEU A 795 28.58 8.87 -10.32
C LEU A 795 29.41 9.33 -9.11
N HIS A 796 29.50 8.48 -8.08
CA HIS A 796 30.28 8.77 -6.87
C HIS A 796 31.78 8.96 -7.17
N TRP A 797 32.35 8.12 -8.06
CA TRP A 797 33.72 8.27 -8.53
C TRP A 797 33.91 9.60 -9.28
N MET A 798 32.98 9.97 -10.16
CA MET A 798 33.06 11.22 -10.92
C MET A 798 33.00 12.45 -10.01
N VAL A 799 32.16 12.43 -8.98
CA VAL A 799 32.09 13.50 -7.96
C VAL A 799 33.44 13.63 -7.25
N ARG A 800 33.96 12.53 -6.70
CA ARG A 800 35.26 12.52 -5.99
C ARG A 800 36.40 12.98 -6.89
N ALA A 801 36.45 12.49 -8.13
CA ALA A 801 37.50 12.82 -9.09
C ALA A 801 37.49 14.31 -9.45
N ARG A 802 36.31 14.92 -9.71
CA ARG A 802 36.22 16.36 -10.01
C ARG A 802 36.65 17.23 -8.84
N ASN A 803 36.32 16.85 -7.61
CA ASN A 803 36.74 17.59 -6.42
C ASN A 803 38.23 17.40 -6.07
N LYS A 804 38.91 16.42 -6.69
CA LYS A 804 40.37 16.27 -6.66
C LYS A 804 41.06 16.86 -7.90
N ASP A 805 40.36 17.71 -8.67
CA ASP A 805 40.83 18.33 -9.92
C ASP A 805 41.27 17.32 -11.00
N LEU A 806 40.72 16.11 -10.97
CA LEU A 806 40.98 15.05 -11.96
C LEU A 806 39.94 15.08 -13.09
N LYS A 807 40.33 14.55 -14.26
CA LYS A 807 39.37 14.25 -15.32
C LYS A 807 38.42 13.15 -14.87
N ALA A 808 37.14 13.36 -15.12
CA ALA A 808 36.05 12.56 -14.56
C ALA A 808 34.96 12.30 -15.60
N SER A 809 35.35 11.72 -16.74
CA SER A 809 34.41 11.18 -17.74
C SER A 809 34.19 9.68 -17.52
N GLU A 810 33.16 9.14 -18.17
CA GLU A 810 32.90 7.68 -18.15
C GLU A 810 34.07 6.88 -18.75
N LEU A 811 34.72 7.41 -19.79
CA LEU A 811 35.91 6.78 -20.37
C LEU A 811 37.09 6.76 -19.39
N ASP A 812 37.32 7.86 -18.66
CA ASP A 812 38.39 7.94 -17.67
C ASP A 812 38.19 6.89 -16.55
N TYR A 813 36.94 6.67 -16.13
CA TYR A 813 36.60 5.61 -15.17
C TYR A 813 37.02 4.23 -15.69
N PHE A 814 36.61 3.85 -16.91
CA PHE A 814 36.97 2.55 -17.48
C PHE A 814 38.47 2.42 -17.79
N ASP A 815 39.13 3.51 -18.18
CA ASP A 815 40.59 3.52 -18.42
C ASP A 815 41.37 3.33 -17.12
N GLN A 816 40.91 3.93 -16.01
CA GLN A 816 41.48 3.70 -14.69
C GLN A 816 41.32 2.23 -14.25
N LEU A 817 40.13 1.65 -14.43
CA LEU A 817 39.88 0.24 -14.09
C LEU A 817 40.74 -0.72 -14.90
N SER A 818 40.71 -0.59 -16.23
CA SER A 818 41.44 -1.48 -17.13
C SER A 818 42.96 -1.39 -16.96
N THR A 819 43.50 -0.18 -16.79
CA THR A 819 44.94 0.03 -16.57
C THR A 819 45.40 -0.53 -15.23
N SER A 820 44.63 -0.32 -14.16
CA SER A 820 44.96 -0.80 -12.83
C SER A 820 44.87 -2.33 -12.75
N PHE A 821 43.82 -2.92 -13.33
CA PHE A 821 43.68 -4.37 -13.46
C PHE A 821 44.82 -4.99 -14.26
N ARG A 822 45.15 -4.42 -15.43
CA ARG A 822 46.30 -4.87 -16.23
C ARG A 822 47.60 -4.85 -15.42
N CYS A 823 47.84 -3.80 -14.65
CA CYS A 823 49.02 -3.70 -13.80
C CYS A 823 49.11 -4.86 -12.79
N LEU A 824 47.99 -5.26 -12.18
CA LEU A 824 47.94 -6.42 -11.27
C LEU A 824 48.26 -7.73 -12.01
N ILE A 825 47.66 -7.95 -13.18
CA ILE A 825 47.88 -9.16 -14.00
C ILE A 825 49.32 -9.26 -14.51
N ASP A 826 49.94 -8.14 -14.87
CA ASP A 826 51.34 -8.09 -15.32
C ASP A 826 52.34 -8.38 -14.20
N LEU A 827 51.94 -8.22 -12.93
CA LEU A 827 52.77 -8.45 -11.74
C LEU A 827 52.59 -9.84 -11.10
N ILE A 828 51.87 -10.77 -11.75
CA ILE A 828 51.70 -12.15 -11.27
C ILE A 828 53.02 -12.93 -11.41
N PRO A 829 53.54 -13.55 -10.33
CA PRO A 829 54.76 -14.36 -10.37
C PRO A 829 54.62 -15.60 -11.28
N ASN A 830 55.70 -15.99 -11.98
CA ASN A 830 55.79 -17.23 -12.78
C ASN A 830 54.72 -17.41 -13.88
N LYS A 831 54.59 -16.44 -14.81
CA LYS A 831 53.96 -16.67 -16.13
C LYS A 831 54.80 -17.70 -16.90
N GLY A 832 54.58 -18.98 -16.67
CA GLY A 832 55.18 -20.04 -17.47
C GLY A 832 54.63 -19.99 -18.88
N GLY A 833 55.33 -19.31 -19.81
CA GLY A 833 55.27 -19.44 -21.27
C GLY A 833 53.95 -19.13 -22.00
N ASP A 834 52.81 -19.56 -21.46
CA ASP A 834 51.53 -19.55 -22.13
C ASP A 834 50.66 -18.43 -21.55
N ASN A 835 50.36 -17.44 -22.39
CA ASN A 835 49.30 -16.45 -22.17
C ASN A 835 47.92 -17.14 -22.18
N HIS A 836 47.66 -18.05 -21.24
CA HIS A 836 46.33 -18.62 -21.10
C HIS A 836 45.38 -17.54 -20.56
N PRO A 837 44.23 -17.28 -21.23
CA PRO A 837 43.21 -16.38 -20.73
C PRO A 837 42.75 -16.83 -19.34
N ILE A 838 42.44 -15.87 -18.47
CA ILE A 838 41.74 -16.15 -17.21
C ILE A 838 40.47 -16.91 -17.60
N GLY A 839 40.24 -18.07 -16.97
CA GLY A 839 39.11 -18.94 -17.31
C GLY A 839 37.79 -18.17 -17.28
N LYS A 840 36.81 -18.60 -18.07
CA LYS A 840 35.53 -17.92 -18.27
C LYS A 840 34.83 -17.53 -16.97
N LEU A 841 34.40 -16.27 -16.87
CA LEU A 841 33.56 -15.72 -15.82
C LEU A 841 32.17 -15.42 -16.39
N VAL A 842 31.11 -15.93 -15.77
CA VAL A 842 29.73 -15.62 -16.17
C VAL A 842 29.13 -14.63 -15.17
N VAL A 843 28.65 -13.48 -15.65
CA VAL A 843 28.15 -12.39 -14.80
C VAL A 843 26.67 -12.15 -15.05
N ASP A 844 25.87 -12.37 -14.03
CA ASP A 844 24.48 -11.95 -13.94
C ASP A 844 24.40 -10.46 -13.60
N CYS A 845 23.87 -9.67 -14.52
CA CYS A 845 23.82 -8.21 -14.40
C CYS A 845 22.47 -7.67 -13.93
N SER A 846 21.63 -8.48 -13.28
CA SER A 846 20.35 -8.06 -12.66
C SER A 846 19.31 -7.46 -13.61
N ASN A 847 19.52 -7.51 -14.92
CA ASN A 847 18.83 -6.68 -15.90
C ASN A 847 18.96 -5.16 -15.64
N GLY A 848 20.03 -4.76 -14.93
CA GLY A 848 20.31 -3.38 -14.52
C GLY A 848 21.39 -2.68 -15.33
N VAL A 849 21.72 -1.45 -14.92
CA VAL A 849 22.71 -0.60 -15.62
C VAL A 849 24.10 -1.23 -15.66
N GLY A 850 24.44 -2.08 -14.68
CA GLY A 850 25.71 -2.81 -14.64
C GLY A 850 25.98 -3.64 -15.89
N GLY A 851 24.95 -4.18 -16.56
CA GLY A 851 25.10 -4.97 -17.78
C GLY A 851 25.60 -4.15 -18.97
N GLU A 852 25.05 -2.96 -19.16
CA GLU A 852 25.50 -2.02 -20.19
C GLU A 852 26.95 -1.59 -19.95
N LYS A 853 27.28 -1.28 -18.70
CA LYS A 853 28.61 -0.75 -18.34
C LYS A 853 29.69 -1.84 -18.35
N LEU A 854 29.35 -3.05 -17.94
CA LEU A 854 30.25 -4.19 -18.01
C LEU A 854 30.57 -4.57 -19.47
N GLN A 855 29.63 -4.37 -20.41
CA GLN A 855 29.90 -4.58 -21.84
C GLN A 855 30.98 -3.62 -22.36
N VAL A 856 30.94 -2.35 -21.99
CA VAL A 856 31.97 -1.36 -22.37
C VAL A 856 33.32 -1.71 -21.75
N LEU A 857 33.32 -2.12 -20.47
CA LEU A 857 34.54 -2.53 -19.78
C LEU A 857 35.13 -3.82 -20.38
N LYS A 858 34.30 -4.80 -20.74
CA LYS A 858 34.71 -6.06 -21.39
C LYS A 858 35.50 -5.80 -22.67
N GLU A 859 35.10 -4.84 -23.50
CA GLU A 859 35.80 -4.49 -24.75
C GLU A 859 37.21 -3.91 -24.51
N LYS A 860 37.50 -3.44 -23.30
CA LYS A 860 38.83 -2.97 -22.88
C LYS A 860 39.68 -4.04 -22.18
N LEU A 861 39.12 -5.22 -21.89
CA LEU A 861 39.78 -6.30 -21.15
C LEU A 861 40.13 -7.46 -22.09
N ASN A 862 41.43 -7.67 -22.34
CA ASN A 862 41.90 -8.76 -23.21
C ASN A 862 42.29 -10.05 -22.47
N TRP A 863 42.34 -10.02 -21.13
CA TRP A 863 42.86 -11.13 -20.31
C TRP A 863 41.79 -11.95 -19.60
N LEU A 864 40.54 -11.44 -19.56
CA LEU A 864 39.43 -12.05 -18.84
C LEU A 864 38.25 -12.27 -19.81
N ASP A 865 37.86 -13.52 -20.00
CA ASP A 865 36.67 -13.85 -20.80
C ASP A 865 35.40 -13.72 -19.94
N ILE A 866 34.65 -12.64 -20.14
CA ILE A 866 33.41 -12.34 -19.42
C ILE A 866 32.20 -12.67 -20.29
N GLU A 867 31.36 -13.61 -19.87
CA GLU A 867 30.02 -13.79 -20.44
C GLU A 867 29.00 -12.97 -19.63
N ILE A 868 28.32 -12.03 -20.29
CA ILE A 868 27.31 -11.18 -19.65
C ILE A 868 25.93 -11.82 -19.86
N ARG A 869 25.23 -12.11 -18.78
CA ARG A 869 23.83 -12.55 -18.76
C ARG A 869 22.96 -11.54 -18.03
N ASN A 870 21.65 -11.56 -18.30
CA ASN A 870 20.67 -10.66 -17.69
C ASN A 870 21.10 -9.20 -17.80
N SER A 871 21.38 -8.76 -19.03
CA SER A 871 21.97 -7.43 -19.32
C SER A 871 20.96 -6.29 -19.40
N GLY A 872 19.66 -6.58 -19.23
CA GLY A 872 18.58 -5.60 -19.37
C GLY A 872 17.97 -5.52 -20.77
N LYS A 873 18.46 -6.33 -21.72
CA LYS A 873 17.85 -6.48 -23.06
C LYS A 873 16.59 -7.36 -23.04
N GLU A 874 16.59 -8.38 -22.20
CA GLU A 874 15.52 -9.36 -22.04
C GLU A 874 15.37 -9.61 -20.53
N GLY A 875 14.15 -9.44 -20.00
CA GLY A 875 13.86 -9.62 -18.56
C GLY A 875 13.57 -8.33 -17.81
N VAL A 876 13.15 -8.47 -16.55
CA VAL A 876 12.77 -7.37 -15.64
C VAL A 876 13.87 -7.15 -14.61
N LEU A 877 14.12 -5.89 -14.25
CA LEU A 877 15.12 -5.49 -13.26
C LEU A 877 14.92 -6.22 -11.92
N ASN A 878 15.98 -6.89 -11.44
CA ASN A 878 16.05 -7.63 -10.16
C ASN A 878 15.03 -8.79 -10.00
N GLU A 879 14.33 -9.21 -11.05
CA GLU A 879 13.29 -10.25 -10.93
C GLU A 879 13.88 -11.67 -11.10
N GLY A 880 14.08 -12.38 -9.99
CA GLY A 880 14.64 -13.75 -10.01
C GLY A 880 16.11 -13.83 -10.38
N VAL A 881 16.81 -12.69 -10.33
CA VAL A 881 18.22 -12.49 -10.71
C VAL A 881 18.84 -11.45 -9.77
N GLY A 882 20.17 -11.38 -9.74
CA GLY A 882 20.92 -10.32 -9.07
C GLY A 882 21.51 -10.67 -7.72
N ALA A 883 22.45 -9.85 -7.26
CA ALA A 883 23.22 -10.09 -6.04
C ALA A 883 22.32 -10.30 -4.80
N ASP A 884 21.28 -9.47 -4.66
CA ASP A 884 20.34 -9.55 -3.53
C ASP A 884 19.52 -10.85 -3.56
N PHE A 885 19.08 -11.28 -4.75
CA PHE A 885 18.36 -12.54 -4.94
C PHE A 885 19.26 -13.74 -4.63
N VAL A 886 20.46 -13.77 -5.22
CA VAL A 886 21.43 -14.86 -5.05
C VAL A 886 21.87 -15.00 -3.60
N GLN A 887 22.14 -13.89 -2.91
CA GLN A 887 22.58 -13.88 -1.51
C GLN A 887 21.49 -14.34 -0.54
N LYS A 888 20.23 -13.92 -0.75
CA LYS A 888 19.12 -14.21 0.15
C LYS A 888 18.50 -15.58 -0.08
N GLU A 889 18.23 -15.90 -1.34
CA GLU A 889 17.51 -17.13 -1.71
C GLU A 889 18.47 -18.33 -1.77
N LYS A 890 19.77 -18.10 -2.04
CA LYS A 890 20.79 -19.15 -2.18
C LYS A 890 20.38 -20.25 -3.17
N VAL A 891 19.71 -19.84 -4.25
CA VAL A 891 19.30 -20.68 -5.37
C VAL A 891 19.87 -20.17 -6.69
N VAL A 892 19.84 -21.02 -7.71
CA VAL A 892 20.32 -20.66 -9.05
C VAL A 892 19.46 -19.54 -9.65
N PRO A 893 20.04 -18.40 -10.07
CA PRO A 893 19.30 -17.30 -10.69
C PRO A 893 18.80 -17.65 -12.09
N GLN A 894 17.78 -16.92 -12.58
CA GLN A 894 17.28 -17.12 -13.93
C GLN A 894 18.37 -16.90 -14.99
N GLY A 895 18.39 -17.73 -16.02
CA GLY A 895 19.43 -17.74 -17.04
C GLY A 895 20.66 -18.59 -16.68
N PHE A 896 20.66 -19.29 -15.54
CA PHE A 896 21.70 -20.23 -15.12
C PHE A 896 21.11 -21.62 -14.91
N GLY A 897 21.93 -22.66 -15.04
CA GLY A 897 21.45 -24.03 -14.89
C GLY A 897 22.53 -25.11 -14.90
N PRO A 898 22.16 -26.36 -15.22
CA PRO A 898 23.08 -27.51 -15.18
C PRO A 898 24.33 -27.38 -16.08
N LEU A 899 24.27 -26.55 -17.13
CA LEU A 899 25.40 -26.28 -18.02
C LEU A 899 26.47 -25.38 -17.37
N ASP A 900 26.13 -24.71 -16.27
CA ASP A 900 27.01 -23.79 -15.55
C ASP A 900 27.60 -24.45 -14.28
N VAL A 901 27.44 -25.77 -14.12
CA VAL A 901 28.00 -26.51 -12.99
C VAL A 901 29.53 -26.41 -13.01
N GLY A 902 30.10 -25.98 -11.87
CA GLY A 902 31.54 -25.76 -11.72
C GLY A 902 32.08 -24.53 -12.47
N VAL A 903 31.22 -23.73 -13.11
CA VAL A 903 31.61 -22.45 -13.72
C VAL A 903 31.64 -21.37 -12.64
N ARG A 904 32.64 -20.47 -12.72
CA ARG A 904 32.75 -19.31 -11.85
C ARG A 904 31.71 -18.27 -12.27
N CYS A 905 30.78 -17.96 -11.38
CA CYS A 905 29.72 -17.00 -11.61
C CYS A 905 29.77 -15.84 -10.61
N ALA A 906 29.33 -14.67 -11.05
CA ALA A 906 29.10 -13.52 -10.20
C ALA A 906 27.74 -12.89 -10.50
N SER A 907 27.12 -12.25 -9.51
CA SER A 907 25.91 -11.45 -9.70
C SER A 907 26.15 -10.03 -9.20
N LEU A 908 25.79 -9.05 -10.02
CA LEU A 908 25.70 -7.63 -9.65
C LEU A 908 24.28 -7.31 -9.17
N ASP A 909 24.05 -6.20 -8.48
CA ASP A 909 22.70 -5.66 -8.27
C ASP A 909 22.31 -4.60 -9.32
N GLY A 910 21.07 -4.09 -9.24
CA GLY A 910 20.47 -3.24 -10.27
C GLY A 910 21.25 -1.96 -10.62
N ASP A 911 21.89 -1.32 -9.63
CA ASP A 911 22.73 -0.12 -9.81
C ASP A 911 24.25 -0.39 -9.71
N ALA A 912 24.63 -1.67 -9.64
CA ALA A 912 25.99 -2.20 -9.58
C ALA A 912 26.84 -1.65 -8.42
N ASP A 913 26.22 -1.44 -7.24
CA ASP A 913 26.92 -1.10 -6.00
C ASP A 913 27.22 -2.34 -5.12
N ARG A 914 26.66 -3.50 -5.48
CA ARG A 914 26.90 -4.80 -4.84
C ARG A 914 27.33 -5.87 -5.83
N PHE A 915 28.12 -6.81 -5.33
CA PHE A 915 28.37 -8.06 -6.03
C PHE A 915 28.58 -9.22 -5.07
N VAL A 916 28.24 -10.42 -5.56
CA VAL A 916 28.53 -11.70 -4.89
C VAL A 916 29.00 -12.71 -5.93
N TYR A 917 29.76 -13.71 -5.49
CA TYR A 917 30.17 -14.85 -6.32
C TYR A 917 29.34 -16.09 -5.96
N PHE A 918 29.19 -16.99 -6.91
CA PHE A 918 28.56 -18.28 -6.68
C PHE A 918 29.01 -19.35 -7.67
N THR A 919 28.77 -20.61 -7.32
CA THR A 919 28.92 -21.77 -8.21
C THR A 919 27.68 -22.66 -8.18
N VAL A 920 27.29 -23.21 -9.34
CA VAL A 920 26.12 -24.10 -9.46
C VAL A 920 26.51 -25.53 -9.07
N ILE A 921 25.71 -26.15 -8.20
CA ILE A 921 25.96 -27.50 -7.69
C ILE A 921 25.24 -28.54 -8.56
N SER A 922 25.93 -29.64 -8.90
CA SER A 922 25.43 -30.71 -9.81
C SER A 922 24.19 -31.48 -9.30
N ASN A 923 23.94 -31.53 -7.98
CA ASN A 923 23.06 -32.52 -7.34
C ASN A 923 21.53 -32.26 -7.42
N GLY A 924 21.01 -31.66 -8.50
CA GLY A 924 19.56 -31.64 -8.80
C GLY A 924 18.64 -30.81 -7.89
N ASN A 925 19.17 -30.14 -6.85
CA ASN A 925 18.37 -29.40 -5.86
C ASN A 925 18.30 -27.87 -6.09
N ASN A 926 18.70 -27.37 -7.27
CA ASN A 926 18.70 -25.94 -7.60
C ASN A 926 19.44 -25.04 -6.58
N LYS A 927 20.52 -25.56 -5.99
CA LYS A 927 21.34 -24.88 -4.96
C LYS A 927 22.65 -24.35 -5.54
N ILE A 928 23.19 -23.34 -4.88
CA ILE A 928 24.50 -22.74 -5.17
C ILE A 928 25.41 -22.83 -3.94
N ASN A 929 26.73 -22.82 -4.17
CA ASN A 929 27.67 -22.35 -3.16
C ASN A 929 27.81 -20.84 -3.34
N LEU A 930 27.74 -20.09 -2.24
CA LEU A 930 27.75 -18.63 -2.23
C LEU A 930 29.06 -18.12 -1.64
N GLU A 931 29.66 -17.16 -2.32
CA GLU A 931 30.78 -16.35 -1.84
C GLU A 931 30.30 -14.90 -1.71
N ASP A 932 29.78 -14.57 -0.54
CA ASP A 932 29.14 -13.29 -0.26
C ASP A 932 30.15 -12.18 0.09
N GLY A 933 29.65 -11.03 0.58
CA GLY A 933 30.51 -9.90 0.93
C GLY A 933 31.58 -10.21 1.98
N ASP A 934 31.33 -11.10 2.94
CA ASP A 934 32.33 -11.46 3.96
C ASP A 934 33.48 -12.28 3.35
N LYS A 935 33.16 -13.13 2.37
CA LYS A 935 34.15 -13.91 1.63
C LYS A 935 35.05 -13.02 0.79
N ILE A 936 34.46 -12.00 0.15
CA ILE A 936 35.18 -11.00 -0.64
C ILE A 936 36.11 -10.19 0.27
N LEU A 937 35.59 -9.69 1.39
CA LEU A 937 36.39 -8.97 2.39
C LEU A 937 37.55 -9.82 2.92
N SER A 938 37.30 -11.10 3.21
CA SER A 938 38.35 -12.01 3.70
C SER A 938 39.44 -12.28 2.68
N LEU A 939 39.08 -12.36 1.39
CA LEU A 939 40.04 -12.49 0.29
C LEU A 939 40.91 -11.24 0.16
N PHE A 940 40.30 -10.06 0.20
CA PHE A 940 41.01 -8.79 0.09
C PHE A 940 41.93 -8.56 1.28
N ALA A 941 41.46 -8.85 2.49
CA ALA A 941 42.22 -8.73 3.72
C ALA A 941 43.44 -9.66 3.73
N LEU A 942 43.27 -10.92 3.31
CA LEU A 942 44.37 -11.87 3.19
C LEU A 942 45.43 -11.37 2.17
N PHE A 943 44.99 -10.96 0.98
CA PHE A 943 45.90 -10.48 -0.05
C PHE A 943 46.69 -9.25 0.38
N ILE A 944 46.02 -8.24 0.95
CA ILE A 944 46.67 -7.02 1.43
C ILE A 944 47.67 -7.34 2.54
N LYS A 945 47.27 -8.16 3.51
CA LYS A 945 48.16 -8.61 4.59
C LYS A 945 49.41 -9.30 4.03
N ASP A 946 49.26 -10.20 3.06
CA ASP A 946 50.40 -10.89 2.44
C ASP A 946 51.33 -9.92 1.70
N GLN A 947 50.78 -8.94 0.98
CA GLN A 947 51.61 -7.92 0.31
C GLN A 947 52.34 -7.01 1.32
N LEU A 948 51.71 -6.67 2.44
CA LEU A 948 52.33 -5.89 3.51
C LEU A 948 53.45 -6.68 4.20
N ASN A 949 53.25 -7.96 4.48
CA ASN A 949 54.27 -8.84 5.06
C ASN A 949 55.52 -8.97 4.16
N ILE A 950 55.35 -8.85 2.85
CA ILE A 950 56.48 -8.81 1.90
C ILE A 950 57.20 -7.46 1.97
N LEU A 951 56.44 -6.36 2.08
CA LEU A 951 56.97 -5.00 1.98
C LEU A 951 57.67 -4.54 3.27
N ILE A 952 57.15 -4.94 4.42
CA ILE A 952 57.54 -4.45 5.74
C ILE A 952 58.57 -5.38 6.37
N ASP A 953 59.63 -4.80 6.95
CA ASP A 953 60.53 -5.50 7.85
C ASP A 953 60.22 -5.15 9.33
N ASP A 954 60.50 -6.04 10.29
CA ASP A 954 60.31 -5.79 11.73
C ASP A 954 61.04 -4.54 12.26
N LYS A 955 61.99 -3.99 11.49
CA LYS A 955 62.78 -2.81 11.82
C LYS A 955 62.21 -1.50 11.24
N ASP A 956 61.18 -1.57 10.42
CA ASP A 956 60.53 -0.39 9.85
C ASP A 956 59.84 0.41 10.96
N ILE A 957 60.13 1.72 11.01
CA ILE A 957 59.60 2.66 12.02
C ILE A 957 58.08 2.82 11.89
N TYR A 958 57.56 2.69 10.68
CA TYR A 958 56.15 2.82 10.38
C TYR A 958 55.54 1.47 10.01
N GLN A 959 54.45 1.12 10.68
CA GLN A 959 53.71 -0.12 10.54
C GLN A 959 52.25 0.24 10.23
N PRO A 960 51.80 0.12 8.97
CA PRO A 960 50.42 0.41 8.58
C PRO A 960 49.43 -0.44 9.37
N ARG A 961 48.40 0.20 9.93
CA ARG A 961 47.29 -0.52 10.58
C ARG A 961 46.23 -0.92 9.56
N VAL A 962 45.87 -2.21 9.55
CA VAL A 962 44.79 -2.75 8.72
C VAL A 962 43.55 -2.98 9.58
N GLY A 963 42.48 -2.25 9.28
CA GLY A 963 41.15 -2.41 9.88
C GLY A 963 40.26 -3.28 9.01
N VAL A 964 39.45 -4.13 9.63
CA VAL A 964 38.42 -4.92 8.96
C VAL A 964 37.07 -4.63 9.59
N ILE A 965 36.16 -4.00 8.85
CA ILE A 965 34.85 -3.60 9.36
C ILE A 965 33.74 -4.49 8.81
N GLN A 966 32.96 -5.04 9.72
CA GLN A 966 31.80 -5.87 9.44
C GLN A 966 30.55 -5.28 10.10
N THR A 967 29.38 -5.74 9.69
CA THR A 967 28.12 -5.50 10.43
C THR A 967 27.75 -6.74 11.22
N ALA A 968 26.77 -6.62 12.11
CA ALA A 968 26.25 -7.76 12.86
C ALA A 968 25.78 -8.94 11.98
N TYR A 969 25.44 -8.70 10.70
CA TYR A 969 25.03 -9.74 9.76
C TYR A 969 26.16 -10.63 9.26
N ALA A 970 27.42 -10.24 9.48
CA ALA A 970 28.55 -11.05 9.06
C ALA A 970 28.54 -12.40 9.78
N ASN A 971 28.88 -13.47 9.06
CA ASN A 971 28.89 -14.82 9.64
C ASN A 971 29.98 -14.93 10.72
N GLY A 972 29.67 -15.52 11.88
CA GLY A 972 30.64 -15.67 12.98
C GLY A 972 31.91 -16.43 12.57
N ALA A 973 31.85 -17.30 11.56
CA ALA A 973 33.02 -17.98 11.01
C ALA A 973 33.99 -17.03 10.30
N SER A 974 33.50 -16.02 9.58
CA SER A 974 34.34 -15.03 8.89
C SER A 974 35.10 -14.18 9.89
N THR A 975 34.40 -13.63 10.90
CA THR A 975 34.99 -12.87 12.00
C THR A 975 36.05 -13.68 12.73
N LYS A 976 35.78 -14.97 13.01
CA LYS A 976 36.75 -15.86 13.66
C LYS A 976 38.00 -16.07 12.80
N TYR A 977 37.84 -16.32 11.51
CA TYR A 977 38.95 -16.50 10.57
C TYR A 977 39.85 -15.25 10.50
N LEU A 978 39.26 -14.07 10.37
CA LEU A 978 39.99 -12.80 10.29
C LEU A 978 40.78 -12.51 11.59
N ASN A 979 40.18 -12.78 12.76
CA ASN A 979 40.88 -12.68 14.03
C ASN A 979 42.04 -13.69 14.14
N GLN A 980 41.89 -14.91 13.60
CA GLN A 980 42.97 -15.91 13.56
C GLN A 980 44.12 -15.49 12.62
N LEU A 981 43.82 -14.68 11.59
CA LEU A 981 44.85 -14.00 10.80
C LEU A 981 45.52 -12.85 11.57
N GLY A 982 45.10 -12.51 12.79
CA GLY A 982 45.68 -11.40 13.56
C GLY A 982 45.28 -10.02 13.04
N LEU A 983 44.17 -9.91 12.31
CA LEU A 983 43.60 -8.63 11.88
C LEU A 983 42.60 -8.12 12.92
N GLU A 984 42.52 -6.80 13.07
CA GLU A 984 41.56 -6.14 13.96
C GLU A 984 40.19 -6.07 13.28
N VAL A 985 39.20 -6.80 13.82
CA VAL A 985 37.83 -6.82 13.30
C VAL A 985 36.91 -5.97 14.19
N VAL A 986 36.19 -5.02 13.58
CA VAL A 986 35.28 -4.10 14.28
C VAL A 986 33.87 -4.19 13.71
N PHE A 987 32.86 -4.20 14.58
CA PHE A 987 31.45 -4.13 14.17
C PHE A 987 30.91 -2.70 14.18
N THR A 988 30.14 -2.35 13.16
CA THR A 988 29.37 -1.10 13.07
C THR A 988 27.89 -1.38 12.79
N PRO A 989 26.98 -0.40 13.06
CA PRO A 989 25.60 -0.48 12.61
C PRO A 989 25.48 -0.70 11.09
N THR A 990 24.37 -1.33 10.67
CA THR A 990 24.08 -1.59 9.26
C THR A 990 24.00 -0.29 8.46
N GLY A 991 24.63 -0.27 7.29
CA GLY A 991 24.64 0.87 6.38
C GLY A 991 26.02 1.50 6.21
N VAL A 992 26.42 1.61 4.94
CA VAL A 992 27.75 2.05 4.47
C VAL A 992 28.27 3.31 5.15
N LYS A 993 27.40 4.26 5.53
CA LYS A 993 27.79 5.47 6.24
C LYS A 993 28.52 5.21 7.56
N TYR A 994 28.08 4.23 8.34
CA TYR A 994 28.71 3.86 9.62
C TYR A 994 30.00 3.07 9.41
N LEU A 995 30.03 2.23 8.37
CA LEU A 995 31.23 1.50 7.98
C LEU A 995 32.33 2.47 7.55
N HIS A 996 31.98 3.43 6.68
CA HIS A 996 32.92 4.41 6.13
C HIS A 996 33.49 5.36 7.20
N GLU A 997 32.67 5.87 8.12
CA GLU A 997 33.14 6.73 9.22
C GLU A 997 34.13 5.99 10.13
N LYS A 998 33.84 4.72 10.47
CA LYS A 998 34.76 3.92 11.28
C LYS A 998 36.04 3.55 10.54
N ALA A 999 35.93 3.39 9.21
CA ALA A 999 37.02 3.00 8.34
C ALA A 999 38.13 4.07 8.24
N GLU A 1000 37.81 5.34 8.45
CA GLU A 1000 38.81 6.43 8.41
C GLU A 1000 39.80 6.40 9.59
N GLU A 1001 39.61 5.54 10.59
CA GLU A 1001 40.52 5.38 11.74
C GLU A 1001 41.78 4.54 11.46
N TYR A 1002 41.85 3.89 10.29
CA TYR A 1002 42.93 2.97 9.90
C TYR A 1002 43.73 3.47 8.70
N ASP A 1003 44.93 2.91 8.50
CA ASP A 1003 45.77 3.23 7.33
C ASP A 1003 45.25 2.55 6.07
N ILE A 1004 44.80 1.31 6.23
CA ILE A 1004 44.10 0.55 5.21
C ILE A 1004 42.87 -0.02 5.88
N ASP A 1005 41.71 0.22 5.28
CA ASP A 1005 40.46 -0.24 5.83
C ASP A 1005 39.66 -1.03 4.81
N ILE A 1006 39.18 -2.21 5.21
CA ILE A 1006 38.42 -3.10 4.34
C ILE A 1006 37.06 -3.33 4.99
N TYR A 1007 36.01 -2.87 4.32
CA TYR A 1007 34.66 -3.02 4.83
C TYR A 1007 33.72 -3.59 3.78
N PHE A 1008 32.92 -4.58 4.17
CA PHE A 1008 31.87 -5.17 3.37
C PHE A 1008 30.69 -5.57 4.26
N GLU A 1009 29.48 -5.37 3.74
CA GLU A 1009 28.29 -6.04 4.25
C GLU A 1009 28.14 -7.40 3.55
N ALA A 1010 27.55 -8.39 4.24
CA ALA A 1010 27.30 -9.72 3.68
C ALA A 1010 26.46 -9.69 2.37
N ASN A 1011 25.72 -8.61 2.11
CA ASN A 1011 24.97 -8.41 0.87
C ASN A 1011 25.85 -8.08 -0.37
N GLY A 1012 27.17 -7.96 -0.21
CA GLY A 1012 28.11 -7.67 -1.28
C GLY A 1012 28.46 -6.19 -1.48
N HIS A 1013 27.91 -5.28 -0.65
CA HIS A 1013 28.29 -3.86 -0.70
C HIS A 1013 29.53 -3.62 0.15
N GLY A 1014 30.60 -3.12 -0.45
CA GLY A 1014 31.83 -2.79 0.29
C GLY A 1014 32.95 -2.26 -0.59
N THR A 1015 33.99 -1.72 0.05
CA THR A 1015 35.19 -1.21 -0.63
C THR A 1015 36.40 -1.22 0.30
N ILE A 1016 37.52 -0.66 -0.17
CA ILE A 1016 38.76 -0.48 0.59
C ILE A 1016 39.11 1.00 0.65
N LEU A 1017 39.40 1.54 1.83
CA LEU A 1017 39.89 2.90 2.02
C LEU A 1017 41.38 2.90 2.35
N PHE A 1018 42.07 3.94 1.92
CA PHE A 1018 43.49 4.13 2.16
C PHE A 1018 43.73 5.54 2.72
N SER A 1019 44.40 5.64 3.86
CA SER A 1019 44.75 6.93 4.44
C SER A 1019 45.74 7.67 3.55
N GLU A 1020 45.65 9.01 3.50
CA GLU A 1020 46.61 9.83 2.73
C GLU A 1020 48.06 9.62 3.26
N HIS A 1021 48.22 9.30 4.55
CA HIS A 1021 49.51 8.94 5.13
C HIS A 1021 50.07 7.63 4.52
N PHE A 1022 49.23 6.59 4.42
CA PHE A 1022 49.61 5.33 3.79
C PHE A 1022 49.93 5.51 2.30
N LEU A 1023 49.12 6.28 1.57
CA LEU A 1023 49.34 6.54 0.14
C LEU A 1023 50.70 7.21 -0.11
N ASN A 1024 51.04 8.24 0.67
CA ASN A 1024 52.34 8.92 0.57
C ASN A 1024 53.51 7.98 0.91
N TRP A 1025 53.34 7.15 1.93
CA TRP A 1025 54.35 6.15 2.30
C TRP A 1025 54.57 5.10 1.19
N LEU A 1026 53.48 4.60 0.60
CA LEU A 1026 53.52 3.58 -0.45
C LEU A 1026 54.12 4.13 -1.75
N GLU A 1027 53.81 5.38 -2.10
CA GLU A 1027 54.35 6.05 -3.29
C GLU A 1027 55.89 6.15 -3.23
N GLY A 1028 56.43 6.53 -2.06
CA GLY A 1028 57.88 6.62 -1.84
C GLY A 1028 58.61 5.28 -2.07
N ARG A 1029 57.99 4.16 -1.66
CA ARG A 1029 58.59 2.81 -1.77
C ARG A 1029 58.52 2.21 -3.17
N LYS A 1030 57.51 2.55 -3.97
CA LYS A 1030 57.33 2.03 -5.34
C LYS A 1030 58.58 2.14 -6.22
N SER A 1031 59.36 3.21 -6.04
CA SER A 1031 60.55 3.52 -6.85
C SER A 1031 61.88 3.25 -6.15
N THR A 1032 61.89 3.17 -4.82
CA THR A 1032 63.13 3.17 -4.01
C THR A 1032 63.43 1.83 -3.33
N GLU A 1033 62.48 0.90 -3.32
CA GLU A 1033 62.58 -0.36 -2.58
C GLU A 1033 63.64 -1.31 -3.16
N LYS A 1034 64.45 -1.92 -2.28
CA LYS A 1034 65.52 -2.85 -2.69
C LYS A 1034 64.99 -4.28 -2.68
N GLY A 1035 64.87 -4.86 -3.87
CA GLY A 1035 64.46 -6.25 -4.07
C GLY A 1035 63.25 -6.35 -4.98
N LEU A 1036 63.34 -7.21 -6.01
CA LEU A 1036 62.33 -7.29 -7.06
C LEU A 1036 60.93 -7.61 -6.51
N GLU A 1037 60.83 -8.53 -5.54
CA GLU A 1037 59.53 -8.92 -5.00
C GLU A 1037 58.92 -7.85 -4.08
N LYS A 1038 59.72 -7.17 -3.26
CA LYS A 1038 59.24 -6.02 -2.46
C LYS A 1038 58.76 -4.88 -3.37
N GLN A 1039 59.51 -4.59 -4.43
CA GLN A 1039 59.11 -3.60 -5.42
C GLN A 1039 57.81 -4.02 -6.13
N ASN A 1040 57.65 -5.29 -6.47
CA ASN A 1040 56.42 -5.81 -7.08
C ASN A 1040 55.24 -5.74 -6.10
N ALA A 1041 55.42 -6.09 -4.82
CA ALA A 1041 54.39 -5.96 -3.80
C ALA A 1041 53.93 -4.50 -3.62
N ALA A 1042 54.86 -3.54 -3.59
CA ALA A 1042 54.54 -2.11 -3.56
C ALA A 1042 53.74 -1.68 -4.81
N LYS A 1043 54.13 -2.16 -6.01
CA LYS A 1043 53.40 -1.88 -7.25
C LYS A 1043 52.01 -2.51 -7.26
N ARG A 1044 51.84 -3.73 -6.73
CA ARG A 1044 50.55 -4.42 -6.61
C ARG A 1044 49.62 -3.64 -5.68
N LEU A 1045 50.07 -3.31 -4.46
CA LEU A 1045 49.30 -2.47 -3.53
C LEU A 1045 48.93 -1.13 -4.15
N TRP A 1046 49.85 -0.47 -4.85
CA TRP A 1046 49.56 0.78 -5.55
C TRP A 1046 48.47 0.60 -6.62
N ALA A 1047 48.54 -0.48 -7.41
CA ALA A 1047 47.52 -0.79 -8.38
C ALA A 1047 46.15 -1.05 -7.72
N VAL A 1048 46.10 -1.70 -6.54
CA VAL A 1048 44.86 -1.83 -5.76
C VAL A 1048 44.30 -0.46 -5.37
N THR A 1049 45.13 0.48 -4.89
CA THR A 1049 44.66 1.83 -4.51
C THR A 1049 44.08 2.63 -5.67
N LYS A 1050 44.47 2.28 -6.91
CA LYS A 1050 43.95 2.90 -8.14
C LYS A 1050 42.78 2.13 -8.74
N LEU A 1051 42.70 0.81 -8.52
CA LEU A 1051 41.57 0.00 -8.98
C LEU A 1051 40.33 0.26 -8.12
N ILE A 1052 40.48 0.25 -6.80
CA ILE A 1052 39.36 0.36 -5.86
C ILE A 1052 38.82 1.79 -5.80
N ASN A 1053 37.50 1.89 -5.92
CA ASN A 1053 36.72 3.10 -5.72
C ASN A 1053 36.55 3.38 -4.23
N GLN A 1054 37.33 4.33 -3.72
CA GLN A 1054 37.32 4.74 -2.32
C GLN A 1054 36.12 5.65 -1.96
N ALA A 1055 35.20 5.94 -2.90
CA ALA A 1055 34.03 6.78 -2.64
C ALA A 1055 32.83 5.99 -2.10
N VAL A 1056 32.57 4.82 -2.69
CA VAL A 1056 31.44 3.93 -2.38
C VAL A 1056 31.76 2.52 -2.87
N GLY A 1057 31.03 1.51 -2.37
CA GLY A 1057 31.13 0.15 -2.88
C GLY A 1057 30.85 0.08 -4.37
N ASP A 1058 31.65 -0.69 -5.10
CA ASP A 1058 31.68 -0.69 -6.56
C ASP A 1058 31.88 -2.10 -7.08
N ALA A 1059 30.81 -2.64 -7.64
CA ALA A 1059 30.75 -4.02 -8.08
C ALA A 1059 31.74 -4.32 -9.21
N LEU A 1060 32.00 -3.36 -10.10
CA LEU A 1060 32.84 -3.57 -11.28
C LEU A 1060 34.31 -3.66 -10.91
N ASN A 1061 34.81 -2.75 -10.06
CA ASN A 1061 36.20 -2.83 -9.63
C ASN A 1061 36.45 -3.96 -8.63
N GLY A 1062 35.46 -4.29 -7.81
CA GLY A 1062 35.53 -5.38 -6.84
C GLY A 1062 35.65 -6.72 -7.56
N LEU A 1063 34.83 -6.93 -8.60
CA LEU A 1063 34.93 -8.08 -9.50
C LEU A 1063 36.33 -8.19 -10.12
N LEU A 1064 36.89 -7.09 -10.66
CA LEU A 1064 38.25 -7.10 -11.21
C LEU A 1064 39.32 -7.42 -10.15
N LEU A 1065 39.17 -6.92 -8.93
CA LEU A 1065 40.14 -7.22 -7.87
C LEU A 1065 40.06 -8.68 -7.42
N VAL A 1066 38.86 -9.26 -7.27
CA VAL A 1066 38.68 -10.69 -6.99
C VAL A 1066 39.39 -11.53 -8.06
N GLU A 1067 39.13 -11.25 -9.34
CA GLU A 1067 39.75 -11.98 -10.44
C GLU A 1067 41.28 -11.86 -10.43
N ALA A 1068 41.82 -10.66 -10.17
CA ALA A 1068 43.26 -10.46 -10.08
C ALA A 1068 43.89 -11.24 -8.91
N ILE A 1069 43.23 -11.28 -7.74
CA ILE A 1069 43.73 -11.98 -6.56
C ILE A 1069 43.67 -13.49 -6.74
N LEU A 1070 42.55 -14.03 -7.25
CA LEU A 1070 42.44 -15.48 -7.51
C LEU A 1070 43.52 -15.95 -8.48
N GLN A 1071 43.82 -15.16 -9.50
CA GLN A 1071 44.92 -15.45 -10.43
C GLN A 1071 46.30 -15.33 -9.79
N HIS A 1072 46.54 -14.28 -9.00
CA HIS A 1072 47.80 -14.13 -8.25
C HIS A 1072 48.07 -15.31 -7.31
N MET A 1073 47.02 -15.81 -6.65
CA MET A 1073 47.08 -16.91 -5.71
C MET A 1073 47.07 -18.29 -6.39
N GLY A 1074 46.66 -18.37 -7.67
CA GLY A 1074 46.42 -19.63 -8.38
C GLY A 1074 45.26 -20.43 -7.77
N TRP A 1075 44.19 -19.76 -7.34
CA TRP A 1075 43.07 -20.36 -6.61
C TRP A 1075 41.84 -20.52 -7.51
N SER A 1076 41.13 -21.63 -7.32
CA SER A 1076 39.74 -21.80 -7.77
C SER A 1076 38.78 -21.13 -6.79
N VAL A 1077 37.51 -20.98 -7.19
CA VAL A 1077 36.45 -20.52 -6.29
C VAL A 1077 36.27 -21.49 -5.11
N ASP A 1078 36.36 -22.81 -5.36
CA ASP A 1078 36.27 -23.81 -4.29
C ASP A 1078 37.37 -23.62 -3.24
N LYS A 1079 38.62 -23.36 -3.66
CA LYS A 1079 39.74 -23.10 -2.75
C LYS A 1079 39.57 -21.77 -2.00
N TRP A 1080 38.96 -20.77 -2.62
CA TRP A 1080 38.58 -19.54 -1.92
C TRP A 1080 37.46 -19.80 -0.91
N ASN A 1081 36.48 -20.64 -1.24
CA ASN A 1081 35.43 -21.04 -0.32
C ASN A 1081 36.00 -21.71 0.94
N GLU A 1082 37.04 -22.54 0.79
CA GLU A 1082 37.75 -23.24 1.88
C GLU A 1082 38.45 -22.34 2.92
N LEU A 1083 38.57 -21.01 2.70
CA LEU A 1083 39.15 -20.10 3.70
C LEU A 1083 38.54 -20.28 5.10
N TYR A 1084 37.22 -20.50 5.14
CA TYR A 1084 36.47 -20.88 6.34
C TYR A 1084 35.12 -21.45 5.91
N HIS A 1085 34.46 -22.21 6.76
CA HIS A 1085 33.10 -22.69 6.47
C HIS A 1085 32.10 -21.86 7.28
N ASP A 1086 31.11 -21.28 6.61
CA ASP A 1086 30.06 -20.52 7.26
C ASP A 1086 29.33 -21.36 8.29
N LEU A 1087 28.99 -20.75 9.42
CA LEU A 1087 27.99 -21.31 10.32
C LEU A 1087 26.63 -21.29 9.62
N PRO A 1088 25.86 -22.38 9.69
CA PRO A 1088 24.46 -22.35 9.29
C PRO A 1088 23.72 -21.19 9.95
N SER A 1089 23.00 -20.41 9.13
CA SER A 1089 22.35 -19.17 9.57
C SER A 1089 20.97 -19.00 8.93
N ARG A 1090 20.13 -18.20 9.59
CA ARG A 1090 18.77 -17.88 9.17
C ARG A 1090 18.45 -16.42 9.51
N GLN A 1091 17.88 -15.71 8.55
CA GLN A 1091 17.33 -14.37 8.74
C GLN A 1091 15.81 -14.38 8.51
N LEU A 1092 15.05 -13.89 9.48
CA LEU A 1092 13.58 -13.78 9.41
C LEU A 1092 13.14 -12.31 9.53
N LYS A 1093 11.98 -12.02 8.94
CA LYS A 1093 11.29 -10.73 9.04
C LYS A 1093 10.06 -10.90 9.92
N VAL A 1094 9.96 -10.13 10.99
CA VAL A 1094 8.80 -10.13 11.90
C VAL A 1094 8.08 -8.80 11.75
N LYS A 1095 6.79 -8.82 11.43
CA LYS A 1095 5.98 -7.60 11.35
C LYS A 1095 5.72 -7.08 12.76
N VAL A 1096 5.89 -5.77 12.98
CA VAL A 1096 5.69 -5.13 14.28
C VAL A 1096 4.73 -3.95 14.16
N ALA A 1097 4.04 -3.60 15.24
CA ALA A 1097 3.07 -2.50 15.22
C ALA A 1097 3.74 -1.12 15.04
N ASP A 1098 4.92 -0.97 15.66
CA ASP A 1098 5.80 0.19 15.61
C ASP A 1098 7.25 -0.29 15.73
N ARG A 1099 8.05 -0.11 14.67
CA ARG A 1099 9.48 -0.49 14.67
C ARG A 1099 10.32 0.37 15.61
N THR A 1100 9.90 1.60 15.91
CA THR A 1100 10.66 2.54 16.74
C THR A 1100 10.65 2.15 18.22
N ALA A 1101 9.76 1.23 18.60
CA ALA A 1101 9.76 0.61 19.92
C ALA A 1101 11.02 -0.25 20.17
N VAL A 1102 11.71 -0.69 19.12
CA VAL A 1102 12.99 -1.39 19.21
C VAL A 1102 14.13 -0.40 19.08
N VAL A 1103 14.83 -0.16 20.18
CA VAL A 1103 16.07 0.62 20.20
C VAL A 1103 17.22 -0.33 20.44
N THR A 1104 18.25 -0.25 19.59
CA THR A 1104 19.42 -1.12 19.66
C THR A 1104 20.69 -0.35 20.04
N THR A 1105 21.67 -1.06 20.58
CA THR A 1105 23.00 -0.57 20.95
C THR A 1105 24.06 -1.59 20.52
N ASN A 1106 25.34 -1.27 20.74
CA ASN A 1106 26.50 -2.12 20.43
C ASN A 1106 26.48 -2.64 18.97
N ALA A 1107 26.58 -1.71 18.01
CA ALA A 1107 26.50 -2.02 16.58
C ALA A 1107 25.23 -2.80 16.17
N GLU A 1108 24.10 -2.44 16.77
CA GLU A 1108 22.78 -3.08 16.57
C GLU A 1108 22.69 -4.56 16.99
N THR A 1109 23.67 -5.10 17.73
CA THR A 1109 23.67 -6.50 18.19
C THR A 1109 22.86 -6.72 19.46
N THR A 1110 22.54 -5.64 20.19
CA THR A 1110 21.87 -5.70 21.49
C THR A 1110 20.64 -4.81 21.48
N VAL A 1111 19.49 -5.33 21.88
CA VAL A 1111 18.27 -4.54 22.10
C VAL A 1111 18.39 -3.83 23.44
N GLU A 1112 18.42 -2.50 23.42
CA GLU A 1112 18.39 -1.67 24.64
C GLU A 1112 16.95 -1.49 25.14
N LYS A 1113 15.98 -1.33 24.22
CA LYS A 1113 14.56 -1.22 24.55
C LYS A 1113 13.70 -2.01 23.57
N PRO A 1114 12.72 -2.79 24.06
CA PRO A 1114 12.46 -3.12 25.46
C PRO A 1114 13.55 -4.04 26.04
N THR A 1115 14.00 -3.80 27.29
CA THR A 1115 15.08 -4.57 27.94
C THR A 1115 14.79 -6.06 28.04
N ASP A 1116 13.55 -6.41 28.38
CA ASP A 1116 13.08 -7.80 28.55
C ASP A 1116 13.24 -8.63 27.27
N LEU A 1117 13.21 -7.99 26.09
CA LEU A 1117 13.40 -8.67 24.81
C LEU A 1117 14.84 -9.17 24.67
N GLN A 1118 15.85 -8.40 25.09
CA GLN A 1118 17.24 -8.83 25.04
C GLN A 1118 17.53 -9.97 26.03
N GLU A 1119 16.92 -9.94 27.22
CA GLU A 1119 17.03 -11.03 28.19
C GLU A 1119 16.47 -12.33 27.61
N ALA A 1120 15.31 -12.26 26.95
CA ALA A 1120 14.71 -13.42 26.29
C ALA A 1120 15.56 -13.94 25.11
N ILE A 1121 16.12 -13.05 24.27
CA ILE A 1121 17.05 -13.43 23.20
C ILE A 1121 18.26 -14.17 23.78
N THR A 1122 18.85 -13.63 24.85
CA THR A 1122 20.03 -14.20 25.50
C THR A 1122 19.72 -15.58 26.10
N ALA A 1123 18.60 -15.71 26.80
CA ALA A 1123 18.16 -16.97 27.40
C ALA A 1123 17.91 -18.08 26.36
N LEU A 1124 17.37 -17.73 25.18
CA LEU A 1124 17.19 -18.67 24.08
C LEU A 1124 18.51 -19.06 23.43
N THR A 1125 19.38 -18.08 23.15
CA THR A 1125 20.63 -18.27 22.41
C THR A 1125 21.60 -19.22 23.10
N VAL A 1126 21.70 -19.19 24.44
CA VAL A 1126 22.60 -20.04 25.23
C VAL A 1126 22.34 -21.54 25.05
N ASN A 1127 21.13 -21.94 24.64
CA ASN A 1127 20.78 -23.35 24.43
C ASN A 1127 21.37 -23.94 23.14
N TYR A 1128 21.95 -23.11 22.27
CA TYR A 1128 22.44 -23.53 20.95
C TYR A 1128 23.98 -23.43 20.89
N PRO A 1129 24.70 -24.52 20.59
CA PRO A 1129 26.15 -24.48 20.42
C PRO A 1129 26.55 -23.53 19.29
N GLN A 1130 27.53 -22.66 19.54
CA GLN A 1130 27.92 -21.57 18.63
C GLN A 1130 26.74 -20.67 18.23
N GLY A 1131 25.69 -20.63 19.07
CA GLY A 1131 24.51 -19.80 18.87
C GLY A 1131 24.85 -18.32 18.98
N ARG A 1132 24.50 -17.55 17.96
CA ARG A 1132 24.47 -16.09 18.02
C ARG A 1132 23.18 -15.60 17.38
N CYS A 1133 22.46 -14.72 18.07
CA CYS A 1133 21.21 -14.16 17.59
C CYS A 1133 21.08 -12.70 18.00
N PHE A 1134 20.52 -11.87 17.12
CA PHE A 1134 20.18 -10.48 17.41
C PHE A 1134 18.91 -10.04 16.69
N VAL A 1135 18.31 -8.96 17.18
CA VAL A 1135 17.09 -8.36 16.63
C VAL A 1135 17.33 -6.87 16.43
N ARG A 1136 16.94 -6.36 15.25
CA ARG A 1136 16.98 -4.91 14.97
C ARG A 1136 15.76 -4.43 14.18
N PRO A 1137 15.35 -3.16 14.31
CA PRO A 1137 14.32 -2.60 13.43
C PRO A 1137 14.84 -2.48 11.99
N SER A 1138 13.95 -2.68 11.01
CA SER A 1138 14.27 -2.37 9.61
C SER A 1138 14.30 -0.85 9.40
N GLY A 1139 15.20 -0.37 8.54
CA GLY A 1139 15.33 1.06 8.22
C GLY A 1139 14.26 1.59 7.26
N THR A 1140 13.55 0.71 6.56
CA THR A 1140 12.63 1.07 5.47
C THR A 1140 11.19 0.58 5.66
N GLU A 1141 10.96 -0.35 6.60
CA GLU A 1141 9.68 -1.06 6.75
C GLU A 1141 9.36 -1.21 8.25
N ASP A 1142 8.09 -1.23 8.63
CA ASP A 1142 7.63 -1.53 10.01
C ASP A 1142 7.75 -3.02 10.36
N ILE A 1143 8.98 -3.51 10.31
CA ILE A 1143 9.37 -4.88 10.63
C ILE A 1143 10.62 -4.87 11.54
N ALA A 1144 10.75 -5.90 12.37
CA ALA A 1144 11.99 -6.27 13.03
C ALA A 1144 12.66 -7.42 12.27
N ARG A 1145 13.98 -7.33 12.09
CA ARG A 1145 14.81 -8.37 11.48
C ARG A 1145 15.42 -9.21 12.59
N VAL A 1146 15.25 -10.52 12.48
CA VAL A 1146 15.84 -11.51 13.40
C VAL A 1146 16.91 -12.26 12.62
N TYR A 1147 18.13 -12.24 13.10
CA TYR A 1147 19.22 -13.05 12.56
C TYR A 1147 19.65 -14.07 13.60
N ALA A 1148 19.85 -15.33 13.19
CA ALA A 1148 20.45 -16.36 14.03
C ALA A 1148 21.44 -17.20 13.24
N GLU A 1149 22.52 -17.63 13.91
CA GLU A 1149 23.47 -18.64 13.43
C GLU A 1149 23.74 -19.65 14.54
N ALA A 1150 24.08 -20.88 14.16
CA ALA A 1150 24.39 -21.98 15.07
C ALA A 1150 25.30 -23.01 14.39
N ASN A 1151 25.66 -24.08 15.11
CA ASN A 1151 26.51 -25.16 14.59
C ASN A 1151 25.88 -26.00 13.46
N ILE A 1152 24.55 -26.14 13.42
CA ILE A 1152 23.80 -26.89 12.39
C ILE A 1152 22.57 -26.10 11.92
N GLN A 1153 22.05 -26.39 10.73
CA GLN A 1153 20.96 -25.62 10.11
C GLN A 1153 19.66 -25.71 10.93
N GLU A 1154 19.34 -26.89 11.46
CA GLU A 1154 18.14 -27.11 12.27
C GLU A 1154 18.15 -26.24 13.54
N ALA A 1155 19.32 -26.11 14.17
CA ALA A 1155 19.51 -25.27 15.35
C ALA A 1155 19.36 -23.77 15.03
N ALA A 1156 19.94 -23.31 13.91
CA ALA A 1156 19.80 -21.92 13.47
C ALA A 1156 18.35 -21.56 13.12
N ASP A 1157 17.63 -22.48 12.45
CA ASP A 1157 16.23 -22.33 12.08
C ASP A 1157 15.31 -22.29 13.31
N GLU A 1158 15.56 -23.16 14.29
CA GLU A 1158 14.81 -23.21 15.54
C GLU A 1158 15.06 -21.97 16.41
N LEU A 1159 16.31 -21.53 16.53
CA LEU A 1159 16.68 -20.31 17.25
C LEU A 1159 16.03 -19.07 16.62
N ALA A 1160 16.14 -18.89 15.30
CA ALA A 1160 15.50 -17.78 14.59
C ALA A 1160 13.98 -17.78 14.78
N SER A 1161 13.35 -18.96 14.68
CA SER A 1161 11.90 -19.12 14.84
C SER A 1161 11.45 -18.83 16.27
N SER A 1162 12.21 -19.27 17.27
CA SER A 1162 11.92 -19.06 18.69
C SER A 1162 12.03 -17.58 19.06
N VAL A 1163 13.10 -16.91 18.63
CA VAL A 1163 13.26 -15.46 18.85
C VAL A 1163 12.19 -14.67 18.09
N SER A 1164 11.83 -15.06 16.87
CA SER A 1164 10.76 -14.41 16.11
C SER A 1164 9.41 -14.43 16.84
N LYS A 1165 9.06 -15.54 17.51
CA LYS A 1165 7.85 -15.63 18.34
C LYS A 1165 7.91 -14.69 19.54
N VAL A 1166 9.07 -14.55 20.18
CA VAL A 1166 9.25 -13.60 21.29
C VAL A 1166 9.10 -12.17 20.79
N VAL A 1167 9.72 -11.81 19.66
CA VAL A 1167 9.56 -10.48 19.05
C VAL A 1167 8.09 -10.16 18.77
N ASP A 1168 7.34 -11.10 18.20
CA ASP A 1168 5.89 -10.93 17.93
C ASP A 1168 5.06 -10.83 19.23
N GLN A 1169 5.42 -11.54 20.29
CA GLN A 1169 4.75 -11.42 21.60
C GLN A 1169 4.95 -10.04 22.23
N PHE A 1170 6.16 -9.48 22.15
CA PHE A 1170 6.46 -8.17 22.72
C PHE A 1170 5.96 -7.01 21.85
N LEU A 1171 6.03 -7.13 20.52
CA LEU A 1171 5.90 -5.99 19.58
C LEU A 1171 4.84 -6.20 18.49
N GLY A 1172 4.19 -7.36 18.45
CA GLY A 1172 3.17 -7.69 17.47
C GLY A 1172 1.81 -7.03 17.75
N PHE A 1173 0.89 -7.14 16.80
CA PHE A 1173 -0.41 -6.44 16.83
C PHE A 1173 -1.37 -6.91 17.94
N SER A 1174 -1.05 -8.01 18.63
CA SER A 1174 -1.82 -8.57 19.73
C SER A 1174 -1.42 -8.04 21.12
N SER A 1175 -0.34 -7.26 21.24
CA SER A 1175 0.10 -6.66 22.51
C SER A 1175 -0.51 -5.28 22.82
N SER A 1176 -1.37 -4.75 21.94
CA SER A 1176 -2.05 -3.44 22.08
C SER A 1176 -3.49 -3.52 22.56
#